data_AF-A0A2P2KHM1-F1
#
_entry.id   AF-A0A2P2KHM1-F1
#
_cell.length_a   1.000
_cell.length_b   1.000
_cell.length_c   1.000
_cell.angle_alpha   90.00
_cell.angle_beta   90.00
_cell.angle_gamma   90.00
#
_symmetry.space_group_name_H-M   'P 1'
#
loop_
_entity.id
_entity.type
_entity.pdbx_description
1 polymer ?
#
loop_
_entity_poly.entity_id
_entity_poly.type
_entity_poly.pdbx_seq_one_letter_code
_entity_poly.pdbx_strand_id
1 'polypeptide(L)'
;MAASTAAAAAGPVLVGVPSIRASSGTGDNCFSRKSSVVNSIQPRRLQVLSTPTFTRIRSVPQSKRWPHEATTGGSITWKGKNGAWGRHNSLPSGRAVEARLSEQCKTFSCMLNPRRWPFSIRRSTPEVFSDKFKPRFPGRSVNAATFQSKGVQVSYASVGPNEPHAASTACPDGILERQDSDLFYPELGRTEVTEFLSSELPSHPKLHRGQLRNGLRYLILPNKVPPNRFEAHMEVHVGSIDEEDDEQGIAHMIEHVAFLGSKKREKLLGTGARSNAYTDFHHTVFHIHSPSHSKGADEDLLPSVLDALNEIAFHPQFLAARVEKERRAILSELQMMNTIEYRVDCRLLQHLHSENKLSKRFPIGLEEQIKKWDADKIRKFHERWYFPANATLYIVGNIDNIAKTVHQIETVFGQSGLENETAPTPTPSAFGAMASFLVPKLSVGLPAGSPHEKSSSSADQSKILIKERHAVRPPVKHNWSLPGNTADVEPPQIFQHELLQNFSINMFCKVPVNKVQTYGDLRNVLMKRIFLSALHFRINTRYKSSNPPFTSIELDHSDSGREGCTVTTLTVAAEPKNWQSAIKVAVHEVRRLKEFGVTKGELTRYMDALLKDSEHLAAMIDNVSSVDNLEFIMESDALGHTVMDQRQGHECLVAIAGTVTLEEVNSIGAEILEFISDFGKPSAPLPAAIVACVPKKVHIDGVGETEFMISSDEITAAIESGLQEPIEAEPELEVPKELISSSQLEELRLQHRPFFVPLRSDVNITKLYDQETGITQRLLSNGISVNYKISKSESKTGVMRLIVGGGRAAEGSESKGSVIVGVRTLSEGGRVGNFSREQVELFCVNHLINCSLESTEEFICMEFRFTLRDNGMRAAFELLHMVLEHSIWLDDAFDRARQLYLSYYRSIPKSLERATAHKLMKAMLNGDERFIEPSQQSLQNLTLCSVKDAVMSQFVGGNMEVSVVGDFSEEEIESCIVDYLGTVRETRGSDRKKEFNPVLFRPSPSKLHSQQVSAKLAFSLLFVCLHFGSWNA
;
A
#
# COMPACT_ATOMS: atom_id res chain seq x y z
N MET A 1 -11.30 4.49 -10.00
CA MET A 1 -11.96 3.16 -10.07
C MET A 1 -11.18 2.32 -11.10
N ALA A 2 -10.06 1.69 -10.76
CA ALA A 2 -9.49 1.37 -9.44
C ALA A 2 -10.30 0.33 -8.64
N ALA A 3 -10.27 -0.92 -9.11
CA ALA A 3 -10.39 -2.12 -8.29
C ALA A 3 -9.26 -3.07 -8.72
N SER A 4 -8.10 -2.87 -8.08
CA SER A 4 -6.95 -3.77 -8.07
C SER A 4 -5.99 -3.31 -6.98
N THR A 5 -5.54 -4.21 -6.10
CA THR A 5 -4.59 -3.94 -4.99
C THR A 5 -5.02 -2.83 -4.00
N ALA A 6 -6.21 -2.99 -3.41
CA ALA A 6 -6.59 -2.34 -2.16
C ALA A 6 -6.96 -3.39 -1.10
N ALA A 7 -6.00 -4.26 -0.76
CA ALA A 7 -6.07 -5.04 0.46
C ALA A 7 -5.80 -4.08 1.64
N ALA A 8 -6.88 -3.58 2.23
CA ALA A 8 -6.87 -2.73 3.43
C ALA A 8 -8.15 -2.99 4.26
N ALA A 9 -8.09 -2.91 5.59
CA ALA A 9 -6.94 -2.46 6.38
C ALA A 9 -6.27 -3.60 7.16
N ALA A 10 -7.03 -4.35 7.97
CA ALA A 10 -6.55 -4.83 9.27
C ALA A 10 -5.80 -3.69 9.99
N GLY A 11 -6.54 -2.61 10.26
CA GLY A 11 -6.01 -1.28 10.59
C GLY A 11 -4.94 -1.26 11.70
N PRO A 12 -4.05 -0.26 11.68
CA PRO A 12 -2.66 -0.39 12.12
C PRO A 12 -2.53 -0.70 13.62
N VAL A 13 -2.55 -1.98 13.94
CA VAL A 13 -2.19 -2.52 15.25
C VAL A 13 -0.88 -3.28 15.06
N LEU A 14 0.19 -2.56 15.38
CA LEU A 14 1.48 -3.10 15.82
C LEU A 14 2.26 -3.82 14.71
N VAL A 15 2.97 -2.99 13.91
CA VAL A 15 4.13 -3.33 13.05
C VAL A 15 3.91 -3.55 11.57
N GLY A 16 4.22 -2.49 10.81
CA GLY A 16 4.64 -2.59 9.43
C GLY A 16 6.08 -3.07 9.32
N VAL A 17 6.30 -4.39 9.39
CA VAL A 17 7.53 -4.98 8.82
C VAL A 17 7.53 -4.56 7.35
N PRO A 18 8.62 -3.95 6.83
CA PRO A 18 8.53 -3.21 5.59
C PRO A 18 8.22 -4.13 4.41
N SER A 19 6.97 -4.08 3.93
CA SER A 19 6.67 -4.47 2.56
C SER A 19 7.63 -3.69 1.66
N ILE A 20 8.51 -4.39 0.94
CA ILE A 20 9.30 -3.77 -0.13
C ILE A 20 8.30 -3.49 -1.25
N ARG A 21 7.56 -2.39 -1.12
CA ARG A 21 6.62 -1.88 -2.14
C ARG A 21 7.39 -1.23 -3.28
N ALA A 22 8.34 -1.98 -3.83
CA ALA A 22 8.80 -1.79 -5.19
C ALA A 22 7.55 -1.74 -6.08
N SER A 23 7.43 -0.68 -6.88
CA SER A 23 6.33 -0.53 -7.83
C SER A 23 6.23 -1.79 -8.70
N SER A 24 5.01 -2.33 -8.84
CA SER A 24 4.75 -3.70 -9.30
C SER A 24 5.37 -3.99 -10.68
N GLY A 25 6.53 -4.63 -10.64
CA GLY A 25 7.41 -4.79 -11.78
C GLY A 25 7.86 -6.23 -11.93
N THR A 26 7.05 -7.03 -12.63
CA THR A 26 7.24 -8.49 -12.68
C THR A 26 8.23 -8.92 -13.77
N GLY A 27 9.14 -9.85 -13.44
CA GLY A 27 10.35 -10.12 -14.24
C GLY A 27 10.99 -11.51 -14.02
N ASP A 28 12.30 -11.56 -14.31
CA ASP A 28 13.25 -12.66 -14.08
C ASP A 28 13.15 -14.00 -14.86
N ASN A 29 13.74 -13.95 -16.06
CA ASN A 29 15.11 -14.40 -16.39
C ASN A 29 15.38 -15.82 -16.94
N CYS A 30 16.53 -15.97 -17.60
CA CYS A 30 16.89 -17.04 -18.55
C CYS A 30 17.26 -18.41 -17.90
N PHE A 31 17.49 -19.51 -18.64
CA PHE A 31 18.79 -19.91 -19.26
C PHE A 31 18.73 -21.39 -19.80
N SER A 32 19.67 -22.01 -20.54
CA SER A 32 20.94 -21.63 -21.21
C SER A 32 21.48 -22.73 -22.20
N ARG A 33 21.66 -22.39 -23.50
CA ARG A 33 22.76 -22.86 -24.41
C ARG A 33 22.81 -24.38 -24.79
N LYS A 34 23.59 -24.90 -25.78
CA LYS A 34 24.84 -24.47 -26.46
C LYS A 34 24.99 -24.98 -27.93
N SER A 35 25.80 -24.26 -28.74
CA SER A 35 26.81 -24.70 -29.77
C SER A 35 26.52 -25.76 -30.86
N SER A 36 27.18 -25.78 -32.05
CA SER A 36 27.85 -24.78 -32.91
C SER A 36 28.40 -25.44 -34.22
N VAL A 37 28.75 -24.64 -35.25
CA VAL A 37 29.68 -24.95 -36.39
C VAL A 37 29.21 -25.92 -37.54
N VAL A 38 28.76 -25.30 -38.65
CA VAL A 38 29.22 -25.44 -40.07
C VAL A 38 29.20 -26.79 -40.85
N ASN A 39 28.75 -26.68 -42.11
CA ASN A 39 28.99 -27.51 -43.33
C ASN A 39 28.11 -28.74 -43.69
N SER A 40 27.10 -28.45 -44.53
CA SER A 40 27.10 -28.78 -45.98
C SER A 40 26.23 -29.93 -46.54
N ILE A 41 25.89 -29.77 -47.83
CA ILE A 41 25.38 -30.73 -48.83
C ILE A 41 23.88 -31.09 -48.81
N GLN A 42 23.24 -30.85 -49.97
CA GLN A 42 21.88 -31.23 -50.39
C GLN A 42 21.89 -32.65 -51.01
N PRO A 43 20.79 -33.43 -51.01
CA PRO A 43 19.69 -33.14 -51.97
C PRO A 43 18.24 -33.53 -51.60
N ARG A 44 17.31 -32.81 -52.27
CA ARG A 44 16.11 -33.30 -53.00
C ARG A 44 15.98 -34.84 -53.10
N ARG A 45 14.79 -35.50 -53.04
CA ARG A 45 13.49 -35.29 -53.76
C ARG A 45 12.47 -36.36 -53.25
N LEU A 46 11.30 -36.76 -53.80
CA LEU A 46 10.47 -36.54 -55.02
C LEU A 46 9.01 -37.01 -54.71
N GLN A 47 7.94 -36.30 -55.17
CA GLN A 47 6.58 -36.84 -55.52
C GLN A 47 5.73 -37.53 -54.39
N VAL A 48 4.39 -37.78 -54.45
CA VAL A 48 3.25 -37.54 -55.38
C VAL A 48 1.93 -37.56 -54.53
N LEU A 49 0.70 -37.08 -54.89
CA LEU A 49 0.12 -36.46 -56.11
C LEU A 49 -0.42 -35.02 -55.80
N SER A 50 -1.69 -34.53 -55.86
CA SER A 50 -3.05 -35.00 -56.24
C SER A 50 -3.97 -33.83 -56.70
N THR A 51 -5.17 -34.12 -57.22
CA THR A 51 -6.28 -33.20 -57.64
C THR A 51 -7.65 -33.83 -57.23
N PRO A 52 -8.87 -33.21 -57.32
CA PRO A 52 -9.30 -32.15 -58.27
C PRO A 52 -10.41 -31.09 -57.89
N THR A 53 -10.35 -29.90 -58.52
CA THR A 53 -11.49 -29.08 -59.11
C THR A 53 -12.70 -28.59 -58.24
N PHE A 54 -13.43 -27.48 -58.49
CA PHE A 54 -13.48 -26.53 -59.64
C PHE A 54 -14.17 -25.16 -59.32
N THR A 55 -14.00 -24.16 -60.21
CA THR A 55 -14.89 -22.99 -60.52
C THR A 55 -15.18 -21.87 -59.47
N ARG A 56 -15.27 -20.56 -59.83
CA ARG A 56 -14.87 -19.76 -61.04
C ARG A 56 -15.02 -18.22 -60.81
N ILE A 57 -14.44 -17.39 -61.72
CA ILE A 57 -14.80 -15.97 -62.05
C ILE A 57 -14.46 -14.92 -60.95
N ARG A 58 -13.84 -13.75 -61.16
CA ARG A 58 -13.19 -12.98 -62.29
C ARG A 58 -12.35 -11.82 -61.65
N SER A 59 -11.47 -11.02 -62.30
CA SER A 59 -10.49 -11.23 -63.40
C SER A 59 -9.75 -9.92 -63.80
N VAL A 60 -8.50 -10.04 -64.28
CA VAL A 60 -7.78 -9.16 -65.26
C VAL A 60 -7.01 -7.89 -64.76
N PRO A 61 -5.84 -7.51 -65.37
CA PRO A 61 -4.75 -6.81 -64.67
C PRO A 61 -4.02 -5.67 -65.46
N GLN A 62 -2.76 -5.34 -65.10
CA GLN A 62 -1.71 -4.61 -65.88
C GLN A 62 -1.85 -3.07 -66.04
N SER A 63 -0.81 -2.23 -66.28
CA SER A 63 0.67 -2.35 -66.33
C SER A 63 1.40 -0.97 -66.31
N LYS A 64 2.76 -0.96 -66.31
CA LYS A 64 3.71 0.12 -66.77
C LYS A 64 3.76 1.45 -65.96
N ARG A 65 4.92 1.87 -65.44
CA ARG A 65 5.99 2.73 -66.03
C ARG A 65 5.55 4.17 -66.42
N TRP A 66 5.98 5.17 -65.64
CA TRP A 66 6.87 6.34 -65.96
C TRP A 66 6.76 7.01 -67.36
N PRO A 67 7.03 8.34 -67.57
CA PRO A 67 7.46 9.43 -66.64
C PRO A 67 6.98 10.91 -66.97
N HIS A 68 7.62 11.91 -66.33
CA HIS A 68 7.97 13.30 -66.79
C HIS A 68 6.93 14.46 -66.98
N GLU A 69 7.10 15.50 -66.13
CA GLU A 69 7.29 16.96 -66.40
C GLU A 69 6.24 17.95 -66.98
N ALA A 70 6.56 19.25 -66.76
CA ALA A 70 6.26 20.47 -67.54
C ALA A 70 5.02 21.38 -67.24
N THR A 71 5.18 22.27 -66.26
CA THR A 71 5.04 23.77 -66.29
C THR A 71 3.87 24.52 -66.99
N THR A 72 3.57 25.72 -66.43
CA THR A 72 2.70 26.83 -66.92
C THR A 72 1.17 26.61 -66.85
N GLY A 73 0.32 27.64 -66.68
CA GLY A 73 0.57 29.05 -66.35
C GLY A 73 -0.56 30.00 -66.84
N GLY A 74 -0.88 31.07 -66.11
CA GLY A 74 -1.77 32.16 -66.57
C GLY A 74 -3.03 32.41 -65.74
N SER A 75 -3.39 33.68 -65.56
CA SER A 75 -4.58 34.20 -64.85
C SER A 75 -5.44 35.04 -65.80
N ILE A 76 -6.76 35.22 -65.56
CA ILE A 76 -7.57 36.24 -66.24
C ILE A 76 -8.88 36.65 -65.48
N THR A 77 -8.91 37.89 -64.96
CA THR A 77 -10.07 38.86 -64.92
C THR A 77 -11.30 38.59 -64.00
N TRP A 78 -12.17 39.55 -63.60
CA TRP A 78 -12.23 41.05 -63.71
C TRP A 78 -13.24 41.72 -62.72
N LYS A 79 -13.13 43.07 -62.56
CA LYS A 79 -14.12 44.07 -62.03
C LYS A 79 -14.52 44.01 -60.53
N GLY A 80 -14.85 45.12 -59.84
CA GLY A 80 -14.63 46.56 -60.13
C GLY A 80 -15.64 47.56 -59.50
N LYS A 81 -15.16 48.72 -58.98
CA LYS A 81 -15.88 49.84 -58.27
C LYS A 81 -16.34 49.49 -56.83
N ASN A 82 -16.39 50.34 -55.78
CA ASN A 82 -15.92 51.70 -55.40
C ASN A 82 -15.82 51.73 -53.83
N GLY A 83 -15.44 52.75 -53.03
CA GLY A 83 -15.10 54.18 -53.17
C GLY A 83 -15.93 55.04 -52.17
N ALA A 84 -15.47 56.08 -51.46
CA ALA A 84 -14.17 56.79 -51.39
C ALA A 84 -14.04 57.68 -50.10
N TRP A 85 -13.09 58.64 -50.05
CA TRP A 85 -12.66 59.54 -48.92
C TRP A 85 -11.86 58.83 -47.78
N GLY A 86 -10.86 59.45 -47.12
CA GLY A 86 -10.23 60.78 -47.25
C GLY A 86 -8.75 60.78 -46.76
N ARG A 87 -7.98 61.86 -46.97
CA ARG A 87 -6.51 61.93 -46.72
C ARG A 87 -6.15 62.42 -45.31
N HIS A 88 -4.95 62.06 -44.80
CA HIS A 88 -3.86 63.04 -44.59
C HIS A 88 -2.46 62.41 -44.32
N ASN A 89 -1.46 63.20 -44.67
CA ASN A 89 0.02 63.09 -44.63
C ASN A 89 0.62 62.75 -43.22
N SER A 90 1.93 62.47 -43.01
CA SER A 90 3.13 62.82 -43.81
C SER A 90 4.37 61.88 -43.61
N LEU A 91 5.36 62.05 -44.48
CA LEU A 91 6.74 61.50 -44.50
C LEU A 91 7.71 62.25 -43.52
N PRO A 92 9.05 62.02 -43.50
CA PRO A 92 9.80 60.76 -43.27
C PRO A 92 11.13 60.92 -42.43
N SER A 93 11.90 59.82 -42.28
CA SER A 93 13.39 59.76 -42.25
C SER A 93 14.20 60.34 -41.05
N GLY A 94 15.40 59.78 -40.82
CA GLY A 94 16.41 60.29 -39.88
C GLY A 94 17.57 59.29 -39.66
N ARG A 95 18.84 59.72 -39.74
CA ARG A 95 20.03 58.85 -39.85
C ARG A 95 20.96 58.91 -38.62
N ALA A 96 21.31 57.73 -38.09
CA ALA A 96 22.68 57.28 -37.75
C ALA A 96 23.49 57.87 -36.57
N VAL A 97 24.67 57.22 -36.35
CA VAL A 97 25.86 57.55 -35.53
C VAL A 97 25.91 56.94 -34.11
N GLU A 98 27.15 56.74 -33.63
CA GLU A 98 27.62 55.66 -32.76
C GLU A 98 27.97 56.09 -31.31
N ALA A 99 28.43 55.09 -30.54
CA ALA A 99 29.45 55.19 -29.48
C ALA A 99 29.12 55.80 -28.09
N ARG A 100 28.90 54.87 -27.15
CA ARG A 100 29.35 54.85 -25.74
C ARG A 100 29.90 56.15 -25.11
N LEU A 101 29.27 56.57 -24.01
CA LEU A 101 29.94 56.70 -22.72
C LEU A 101 28.91 56.60 -21.56
N SER A 102 29.39 56.48 -20.33
CA SER A 102 28.57 56.24 -19.12
C SER A 102 28.49 57.48 -18.23
N GLU A 103 27.31 57.80 -17.67
CA GLU A 103 27.08 57.91 -16.21
C GLU A 103 25.66 58.35 -15.79
N GLN A 104 25.38 58.17 -14.49
CA GLN A 104 24.42 58.89 -13.62
C GLN A 104 22.90 58.89 -13.91
N CYS A 105 22.22 58.04 -13.14
CA CYS A 105 21.29 58.42 -12.05
C CYS A 105 20.02 59.25 -12.36
N LYS A 106 18.85 58.67 -12.05
CA LYS A 106 17.74 59.38 -11.37
C LYS A 106 16.72 58.43 -10.72
N THR A 107 16.72 58.40 -9.38
CA THR A 107 15.58 58.00 -8.54
C THR A 107 14.64 59.21 -8.31
N PHE A 108 13.44 58.95 -7.77
CA PHE A 108 12.60 59.74 -6.83
C PHE A 108 11.12 59.43 -7.16
N SER A 109 10.26 58.89 -6.29
CA SER A 109 10.07 58.95 -4.82
C SER A 109 9.34 60.22 -4.34
N CYS A 110 8.70 60.07 -3.16
CA CYS A 110 8.02 61.03 -2.28
C CYS A 110 6.48 61.03 -2.31
N MET A 111 5.76 61.22 -1.19
CA MET A 111 6.03 61.05 0.27
C MET A 111 4.70 61.29 1.01
N LEU A 112 4.52 60.79 2.25
CA LEU A 112 4.34 61.65 3.44
C LEU A 112 4.19 60.89 4.78
N ASN A 113 4.51 61.64 5.84
CA ASN A 113 4.62 61.26 7.26
C ASN A 113 3.23 61.39 7.96
N PRO A 114 2.99 60.85 9.18
CA PRO A 114 3.44 61.62 10.35
C PRO A 114 3.78 60.87 11.67
N ARG A 115 4.90 61.31 12.26
CA ARG A 115 5.11 61.58 13.69
C ARG A 115 5.43 60.41 14.65
N ARG A 116 5.86 60.82 15.84
CA ARG A 116 6.71 60.14 16.82
C ARG A 116 6.59 60.92 18.13
N TRP A 117 6.40 60.27 19.29
CA TRP A 117 6.94 60.66 20.62
C TRP A 117 6.53 59.64 21.71
N PRO A 118 7.21 59.59 22.88
CA PRO A 118 7.31 58.37 23.69
C PRO A 118 6.72 58.46 25.11
N PHE A 119 6.59 57.31 25.79
CA PHE A 119 6.62 57.20 27.25
C PHE A 119 7.33 55.89 27.69
N SER A 120 7.59 55.74 28.99
CA SER A 120 8.63 54.84 29.50
C SER A 120 8.35 54.30 30.93
N ILE A 121 9.16 53.30 31.35
CA ILE A 121 9.36 52.80 32.72
C ILE A 121 8.19 52.02 33.37
N ARG A 122 8.36 50.69 33.45
CA ARG A 122 8.42 49.81 34.66
C ARG A 122 8.53 48.36 34.13
N ARG A 123 9.47 47.48 34.50
CA ARG A 123 10.22 47.19 35.75
C ARG A 123 9.33 46.61 36.86
N SER A 124 9.30 45.27 36.93
CA SER A 124 8.80 44.47 38.06
C SER A 124 9.47 43.08 38.09
N THR A 125 10.76 43.05 38.43
CA THR A 125 11.26 42.08 39.42
C THR A 125 10.99 42.68 40.83
N PRO A 126 10.98 41.92 41.94
CA PRO A 126 11.51 40.57 42.16
C PRO A 126 10.38 39.58 42.60
N GLU A 127 10.53 38.46 43.32
CA GLU A 127 11.64 37.95 44.16
C GLU A 127 11.70 36.41 44.31
N VAL A 128 12.88 35.96 44.71
CA VAL A 128 13.35 34.63 45.16
C VAL A 128 12.50 33.97 46.27
N PHE A 129 12.46 32.62 46.30
CA PHE A 129 12.73 31.85 47.53
C PHE A 129 13.20 30.41 47.24
N SER A 130 14.28 30.00 47.91
CA SER A 130 14.73 28.60 48.04
C SER A 130 14.43 28.13 49.46
N ASP A 131 14.13 26.84 49.69
CA ASP A 131 15.12 25.95 50.31
C ASP A 131 14.78 24.44 50.29
N LYS A 132 15.74 23.62 50.77
CA LYS A 132 15.70 22.15 50.90
C LYS A 132 14.56 21.62 51.79
N PHE A 133 14.17 20.35 51.64
CA PHE A 133 14.57 19.25 52.55
C PHE A 133 14.00 17.86 52.16
N LYS A 134 14.77 16.79 52.46
CA LYS A 134 14.36 15.37 52.55
C LYS A 134 14.32 14.96 54.05
N PRO A 135 13.92 13.72 54.43
CA PRO A 135 12.74 12.92 54.08
C PRO A 135 12.07 12.34 55.37
N ARG A 136 11.11 11.39 55.29
CA ARG A 136 10.93 10.36 56.35
C ARG A 136 10.14 9.12 55.94
N PHE A 137 10.59 7.95 56.44
CA PHE A 137 9.89 6.66 56.47
C PHE A 137 9.33 6.37 57.88
N PRO A 138 8.39 5.42 57.99
CA PRO A 138 8.53 4.30 58.93
C PRO A 138 8.31 2.92 58.22
N GLY A 139 8.76 1.77 58.73
CA GLY A 139 9.67 1.49 59.85
C GLY A 139 9.31 0.18 60.60
N ARG A 140 10.33 -0.61 61.00
CA ARG A 140 10.30 -1.92 61.73
C ARG A 140 9.98 -3.19 60.90
N SER A 141 10.50 -4.39 61.22
CA SER A 141 11.62 -4.76 62.13
C SER A 141 12.15 -6.20 61.92
N VAL A 142 13.45 -6.32 61.62
CA VAL A 142 14.46 -7.25 62.19
C VAL A 142 14.03 -8.65 62.68
N ASN A 143 14.59 -9.70 62.07
CA ASN A 143 15.45 -10.67 62.77
C ASN A 143 16.27 -11.55 61.80
N ALA A 144 17.38 -12.11 62.28
CA ALA A 144 18.29 -12.96 61.51
C ALA A 144 18.73 -14.18 62.32
N ALA A 145 18.96 -15.32 61.66
CA ALA A 145 19.57 -16.51 62.24
C ALA A 145 20.37 -17.30 61.19
N THR A 146 21.60 -17.65 61.52
CA THR A 146 22.50 -18.51 60.74
C THR A 146 22.15 -19.99 60.94
N PHE A 147 22.51 -20.90 60.01
CA PHE A 147 23.50 -21.97 60.25
C PHE A 147 23.66 -22.98 59.07
N GLN A 148 24.91 -23.08 58.57
CA GLN A 148 25.65 -24.29 58.13
C GLN A 148 25.09 -25.29 57.08
N SER A 149 25.99 -26.18 56.64
CA SER A 149 25.91 -27.02 55.44
C SER A 149 26.04 -28.52 55.71
N LYS A 150 25.48 -29.30 54.77
CA LYS A 150 25.78 -30.70 54.34
C LYS A 150 24.75 -31.05 53.24
N GLY A 151 25.04 -31.77 52.16
CA GLY A 151 26.24 -32.48 51.72
C GLY A 151 25.91 -33.94 51.36
N VAL A 152 26.62 -34.54 50.39
CA VAL A 152 26.51 -35.95 49.91
C VAL A 152 25.28 -36.23 48.99
N GLN A 153 25.32 -37.01 47.89
CA GLN A 153 26.42 -37.47 47.00
C GLN A 153 25.87 -38.16 45.70
N VAL A 154 26.29 -37.69 44.52
CA VAL A 154 26.58 -38.42 43.23
C VAL A 154 25.64 -39.53 42.70
N SER A 155 25.27 -39.43 41.41
CA SER A 155 25.45 -40.53 40.41
C SER A 155 25.50 -39.97 38.97
N TYR A 156 26.36 -40.55 38.13
CA TYR A 156 26.74 -40.10 36.77
C TYR A 156 26.49 -41.22 35.73
N ALA A 157 26.08 -40.86 34.51
CA ALA A 157 26.39 -41.53 33.22
C ALA A 157 25.57 -40.87 32.08
N SER A 158 26.04 -40.71 30.84
CA SER A 158 27.36 -40.95 30.24
C SER A 158 27.55 -40.04 29.00
N VAL A 159 28.81 -39.78 28.60
CA VAL A 159 29.20 -38.78 27.58
C VAL A 159 29.98 -39.39 26.41
N GLY A 160 29.84 -38.82 25.21
CA GLY A 160 30.95 -38.68 24.24
C GLY A 160 30.67 -39.14 22.79
N PRO A 161 31.58 -38.84 21.83
CA PRO A 161 32.91 -38.22 22.03
C PRO A 161 33.31 -37.06 21.07
N ASN A 162 34.02 -36.07 21.64
CA ASN A 162 35.19 -35.29 21.13
C ASN A 162 35.03 -34.44 19.81
N GLU A 163 35.09 -33.10 19.77
CA GLU A 163 36.20 -32.13 20.10
C GLU A 163 37.58 -32.42 19.42
N PRO A 164 38.49 -31.43 19.16
CA PRO A 164 38.70 -30.16 19.91
C PRO A 164 39.12 -28.88 19.10
N HIS A 165 39.44 -27.79 19.84
CA HIS A 165 40.13 -26.53 19.46
C HIS A 165 39.28 -25.45 18.72
N ALA A 166 39.46 -24.13 18.88
CA ALA A 166 40.23 -23.24 19.80
C ALA A 166 39.85 -21.77 19.48
N ALA A 167 39.91 -20.74 20.34
CA ALA A 167 40.18 -20.58 21.78
C ALA A 167 39.47 -19.29 22.30
N SER A 168 40.00 -18.57 23.32
CA SER A 168 39.39 -17.37 23.93
C SER A 168 40.39 -16.21 24.12
N THR A 169 39.92 -14.97 23.94
CA THR A 169 40.59 -13.73 24.42
C THR A 169 39.59 -12.72 24.99
N ALA A 170 39.61 -12.59 26.32
CA ALA A 170 39.09 -11.55 27.22
C ALA A 170 38.29 -10.35 26.67
N CYS A 171 37.16 -10.07 27.34
CA CYS A 171 36.49 -8.77 27.39
C CYS A 171 36.52 -8.24 28.86
N PRO A 172 36.78 -6.95 29.12
CA PRO A 172 36.82 -6.40 30.48
C PRO A 172 35.44 -6.04 31.05
N ASP A 173 35.34 -6.03 32.37
CA ASP A 173 34.15 -5.87 33.22
C ASP A 173 33.16 -4.75 32.84
N GLY A 174 31.84 -4.95 33.08
CA GLY A 174 30.90 -3.82 32.97
C GLY A 174 29.39 -4.03 33.21
N ILE A 175 28.84 -5.25 33.32
CA ILE A 175 27.37 -5.47 33.44
C ILE A 175 27.05 -6.39 34.62
N LEU A 176 26.01 -6.05 35.40
CA LEU A 176 25.52 -6.90 36.49
C LEU A 176 24.87 -8.18 35.95
N GLU A 177 25.31 -9.32 36.44
CA GLU A 177 24.61 -10.59 36.29
C GLU A 177 23.21 -10.50 36.93
N ARG A 178 22.15 -10.65 36.12
CA ARG A 178 20.93 -11.30 36.60
C ARG A 178 21.18 -12.79 36.50
N GLN A 179 21.25 -13.46 37.64
CA GLN A 179 21.46 -14.91 37.70
C GLN A 179 20.31 -15.64 37.01
N ASP A 180 20.65 -16.61 36.16
CA ASP A 180 19.70 -17.62 35.71
C ASP A 180 19.07 -18.33 36.92
N SER A 181 17.81 -18.74 36.78
CA SER A 181 17.08 -19.44 37.83
C SER A 181 16.13 -20.47 37.23
N ASP A 182 16.72 -21.52 36.66
CA ASP A 182 16.03 -22.77 36.39
C ASP A 182 15.50 -23.36 37.71
N LEU A 183 14.22 -23.10 38.00
CA LEU A 183 13.52 -23.62 39.17
C LEU A 183 12.20 -24.27 38.76
N PHE A 184 12.10 -25.57 39.03
CA PHE A 184 10.95 -26.42 38.72
C PHE A 184 9.66 -25.96 39.41
N TYR A 185 8.67 -25.50 38.64
CA TYR A 185 7.25 -25.45 39.05
C TYR A 185 6.32 -25.75 37.85
N PRO A 186 6.08 -27.03 37.49
CA PRO A 186 5.41 -27.36 36.22
C PRO A 186 3.90 -27.11 36.15
N GLU A 187 3.18 -27.06 37.29
CA GLU A 187 1.71 -27.14 37.30
C GLU A 187 0.99 -25.85 37.74
N LEU A 188 1.41 -25.16 38.82
CA LEU A 188 0.71 -23.95 39.29
C LEU A 188 0.75 -22.81 38.25
N GLY A 189 1.93 -22.48 37.71
CA GLY A 189 2.08 -21.37 36.78
C GLY A 189 1.32 -21.57 35.46
N ARG A 190 1.05 -22.82 35.04
CA ARG A 190 0.21 -23.11 33.87
C ARG A 190 -1.25 -22.69 34.09
N THR A 191 -1.77 -22.83 35.30
CA THR A 191 -3.13 -22.40 35.63
C THR A 191 -3.25 -20.87 35.58
N GLU A 192 -2.32 -20.15 36.22
CA GLU A 192 -2.30 -18.68 36.24
C GLU A 192 -2.13 -18.09 34.82
N VAL A 193 -1.26 -18.67 33.99
CA VAL A 193 -1.11 -18.25 32.59
C VAL A 193 -2.37 -18.55 31.76
N THR A 194 -3.02 -19.70 31.98
CA THR A 194 -4.28 -20.03 31.28
C THR A 194 -5.41 -19.07 31.66
N GLU A 195 -5.52 -18.73 32.95
CA GLU A 195 -6.50 -17.75 33.44
C GLU A 195 -6.23 -16.36 32.84
N PHE A 196 -4.98 -15.89 32.85
CA PHE A 196 -4.57 -14.64 32.20
C PHE A 196 -4.92 -14.62 30.71
N LEU A 197 -4.58 -15.68 29.95
CA LEU A 197 -4.88 -15.74 28.52
C LEU A 197 -6.38 -15.83 28.23
N SER A 198 -7.19 -16.33 29.17
CA SER A 198 -8.66 -16.33 29.05
C SER A 198 -9.32 -14.96 29.33
N SER A 199 -8.57 -13.99 29.88
CA SER A 199 -9.13 -12.68 30.22
C SER A 199 -9.38 -11.78 29.01
N GLU A 200 -10.39 -10.91 29.10
CA GLU A 200 -10.80 -10.01 28.02
C GLU A 200 -9.79 -8.87 27.78
N LEU A 201 -9.60 -8.51 26.51
CA LEU A 201 -8.82 -7.35 26.09
C LEU A 201 -9.52 -6.03 26.47
N PRO A 202 -8.78 -4.97 26.81
CA PRO A 202 -9.36 -3.69 27.17
C PRO A 202 -9.97 -2.97 25.95
N SER A 203 -11.20 -2.47 26.06
CA SER A 203 -11.79 -1.61 25.01
C SER A 203 -11.14 -0.22 24.98
N HIS A 204 -11.02 0.36 23.78
CA HIS A 204 -10.58 1.72 23.50
C HIS A 204 -11.29 2.76 24.38
N PRO A 205 -10.57 3.57 25.19
CA PRO A 205 -11.15 4.31 26.31
C PRO A 205 -11.97 5.53 25.89
N LYS A 206 -11.68 6.12 24.72
CA LYS A 206 -12.43 7.27 24.16
C LYS A 206 -13.58 6.85 23.20
N LEU A 207 -13.84 5.55 23.02
CA LEU A 207 -14.78 5.05 22.01
C LEU A 207 -16.19 4.86 22.59
N HIS A 208 -17.09 5.79 22.27
CA HIS A 208 -18.47 5.74 22.74
C HIS A 208 -19.36 4.99 21.74
N ARG A 209 -20.00 3.91 22.20
CA ARG A 209 -20.95 3.11 21.42
C ARG A 209 -22.37 3.32 21.95
N GLY A 210 -23.38 3.34 21.08
CA GLY A 210 -24.78 3.48 21.49
C GLY A 210 -25.78 3.05 20.41
N GLN A 211 -27.07 3.09 20.76
CA GLN A 211 -28.17 2.69 19.87
C GLN A 211 -29.42 3.54 20.13
N LEU A 212 -30.09 3.98 19.06
CA LEU A 212 -31.36 4.70 19.10
C LEU A 212 -32.57 3.75 19.23
N ARG A 213 -33.72 4.31 19.63
CA ARG A 213 -34.99 3.56 19.79
C ARG A 213 -35.53 2.93 18.50
N ASN A 214 -35.12 3.41 17.33
CA ASN A 214 -35.43 2.83 16.02
C ASN A 214 -34.37 1.83 15.52
N GLY A 215 -33.44 1.43 16.40
CA GLY A 215 -32.43 0.41 16.14
C GLY A 215 -31.10 0.92 15.57
N LEU A 216 -31.01 2.18 15.13
CA LEU A 216 -29.78 2.75 14.56
C LEU A 216 -28.64 2.71 15.58
N ARG A 217 -27.55 2.01 15.26
CA ARG A 217 -26.31 2.04 16.04
C ARG A 217 -25.51 3.31 15.72
N TYR A 218 -24.75 3.79 16.70
CA TYR A 218 -23.72 4.80 16.45
C TYR A 218 -22.44 4.53 17.26
N LEU A 219 -21.31 4.93 16.68
CA LEU A 219 -19.98 4.91 17.29
C LEU A 219 -19.35 6.30 17.17
N ILE A 220 -18.80 6.83 18.26
CA ILE A 220 -18.18 8.17 18.31
C ILE A 220 -16.78 8.04 18.92
N LEU A 221 -15.76 8.51 18.20
CA LEU A 221 -14.38 8.64 18.69
C LEU A 221 -13.88 10.10 18.57
N PRO A 222 -13.68 10.81 19.69
CA PRO A 222 -12.99 12.08 19.70
C PRO A 222 -11.50 11.94 19.32
N ASN A 223 -11.10 12.54 18.21
CA ASN A 223 -9.70 12.66 17.74
C ASN A 223 -9.41 14.11 17.30
N LYS A 224 -8.18 14.60 17.41
CA LYS A 224 -7.83 15.99 17.07
C LYS A 224 -7.01 16.16 15.78
N VAL A 225 -6.82 15.07 15.03
CA VAL A 225 -6.04 15.06 13.78
C VAL A 225 -6.91 14.63 12.59
N PRO A 226 -7.00 15.44 11.51
CA PRO A 226 -6.59 16.84 11.42
C PRO A 226 -7.47 17.77 12.29
N PRO A 227 -6.95 18.92 12.75
CA PRO A 227 -7.69 19.82 13.64
C PRO A 227 -8.90 20.48 12.96
N ASN A 228 -9.92 20.77 13.76
CA ASN A 228 -11.19 21.39 13.33
C ASN A 228 -11.90 20.64 12.18
N ARG A 229 -11.77 19.32 12.14
CA ARG A 229 -12.42 18.40 11.19
C ARG A 229 -13.01 17.20 11.88
N PHE A 230 -14.02 16.60 11.25
CA PHE A 230 -14.58 15.31 11.62
C PHE A 230 -15.04 14.54 10.37
N GLU A 231 -15.01 13.23 10.50
CA GLU A 231 -15.44 12.24 9.51
C GLU A 231 -16.77 11.66 9.99
N ALA A 232 -17.77 11.57 9.10
CA ALA A 232 -19.07 10.95 9.42
C ALA A 232 -19.43 9.93 8.32
N HIS A 233 -19.48 8.64 8.69
CA HIS A 233 -19.77 7.53 7.80
C HIS A 233 -21.10 6.87 8.20
N MET A 234 -22.05 6.81 7.27
CA MET A 234 -23.28 6.02 7.39
C MET A 234 -23.11 4.72 6.61
N GLU A 235 -22.83 3.64 7.33
CA GLU A 235 -22.83 2.27 6.79
C GLU A 235 -24.26 1.72 6.81
N VAL A 236 -24.78 1.32 5.65
CA VAL A 236 -26.02 0.52 5.55
C VAL A 236 -25.61 -0.92 5.29
N HIS A 237 -26.13 -1.85 6.10
CA HIS A 237 -25.80 -3.28 6.07
C HIS A 237 -26.57 -3.99 4.95
N VAL A 238 -26.29 -3.56 3.72
CA VAL A 238 -26.76 -4.12 2.45
C VAL A 238 -25.69 -3.89 1.38
N GLY A 239 -25.30 -4.94 0.69
CA GLY A 239 -24.38 -4.88 -0.45
C GLY A 239 -24.88 -5.68 -1.65
N SER A 240 -24.00 -6.00 -2.59
CA SER A 240 -24.38 -6.79 -3.76
C SER A 240 -24.73 -8.25 -3.45
N ILE A 241 -24.30 -8.80 -2.31
CA ILE A 241 -24.68 -10.17 -1.88
C ILE A 241 -26.20 -10.32 -1.66
N ASP A 242 -26.86 -9.22 -1.34
CA ASP A 242 -28.28 -9.08 -0.97
C ASP A 242 -29.19 -8.84 -2.18
N GLU A 243 -28.60 -8.84 -3.38
CA GLU A 243 -29.30 -8.73 -4.65
C GLU A 243 -29.92 -10.07 -5.05
N GLU A 244 -31.15 -10.03 -5.58
CA GLU A 244 -31.77 -11.14 -6.29
C GLU A 244 -31.15 -11.33 -7.69
N ASP A 245 -31.49 -12.40 -8.40
CA ASP A 245 -30.87 -12.72 -9.69
C ASP A 245 -31.24 -11.75 -10.82
N ASP A 246 -32.29 -10.92 -10.66
CA ASP A 246 -32.65 -9.82 -11.56
C ASP A 246 -32.22 -8.43 -11.03
N GLU A 247 -31.33 -8.37 -10.04
CA GLU A 247 -30.92 -7.16 -9.32
C GLU A 247 -29.39 -6.92 -9.32
N GLN A 248 -28.61 -7.61 -10.16
CA GLN A 248 -27.14 -7.59 -10.09
C GLN A 248 -26.54 -6.21 -10.45
N GLY A 249 -26.08 -5.47 -9.44
CA GLY A 249 -25.61 -4.07 -9.51
C GLY A 249 -26.63 -3.01 -9.08
N ILE A 250 -27.78 -3.40 -8.53
CA ILE A 250 -28.81 -2.44 -8.09
C ILE A 250 -28.44 -1.76 -6.77
N ALA A 251 -27.63 -2.39 -5.90
CA ALA A 251 -27.11 -1.75 -4.69
C ALA A 251 -26.24 -0.54 -5.05
N HIS A 252 -25.30 -0.72 -5.99
CA HIS A 252 -24.47 0.35 -6.53
C HIS A 252 -25.27 1.41 -7.31
N MET A 253 -26.32 1.00 -8.05
CA MET A 253 -27.27 1.95 -8.66
C MET A 253 -27.97 2.84 -7.62
N ILE A 254 -28.30 2.30 -6.45
CA ILE A 254 -28.98 3.05 -5.38
C ILE A 254 -28.01 3.98 -4.67
N GLU A 255 -26.78 3.55 -4.44
CA GLU A 255 -25.71 4.42 -3.95
C GLU A 255 -25.62 5.70 -4.81
N HIS A 256 -25.42 5.53 -6.12
CA HIS A 256 -25.42 6.63 -7.09
C HIS A 256 -26.69 7.50 -7.03
N VAL A 257 -27.89 6.90 -7.11
CA VAL A 257 -29.14 7.67 -7.19
C VAL A 257 -29.44 8.43 -5.90
N ALA A 258 -29.11 7.85 -4.74
CA ALA A 258 -29.29 8.47 -3.43
C ALA A 258 -28.23 9.55 -3.14
N PHE A 259 -26.96 9.18 -3.19
CA PHE A 259 -25.82 10.02 -2.83
C PHE A 259 -25.71 11.27 -3.71
N LEU A 260 -25.91 11.09 -5.01
CA LEU A 260 -25.78 12.15 -5.99
C LEU A 260 -27.10 12.93 -6.18
N GLY A 261 -28.21 12.47 -5.59
CA GLY A 261 -29.54 13.11 -5.61
C GLY A 261 -29.91 13.98 -4.40
N SER A 262 -29.13 13.95 -3.30
CA SER A 262 -29.40 14.72 -2.08
C SER A 262 -29.17 16.23 -2.24
N LYS A 263 -30.20 17.02 -1.92
CA LYS A 263 -30.17 18.50 -1.95
C LYS A 263 -29.51 19.08 -0.70
N LYS A 264 -29.58 18.40 0.45
CA LYS A 264 -28.82 18.79 1.65
C LYS A 264 -27.33 18.59 1.43
N ARG A 265 -26.92 17.50 0.78
CA ARG A 265 -25.52 17.27 0.37
C ARG A 265 -25.03 18.31 -0.65
N GLU A 266 -25.87 18.73 -1.60
CA GLU A 266 -25.53 19.85 -2.50
C GLU A 266 -25.27 21.18 -1.75
N LYS A 267 -25.96 21.46 -0.63
CA LYS A 267 -25.69 22.65 0.21
C LYS A 267 -24.34 22.61 0.95
N LEU A 268 -23.77 21.42 1.18
CA LEU A 268 -22.46 21.28 1.82
C LEU A 268 -21.31 21.63 0.87
N LEU A 269 -21.56 21.70 -0.44
CA LEU A 269 -20.55 22.10 -1.44
C LEU A 269 -20.10 23.55 -1.20
N GLY A 270 -18.79 23.77 -1.15
CA GLY A 270 -18.19 25.09 -0.90
C GLY A 270 -17.89 25.39 0.57
N THR A 271 -18.50 24.68 1.53
CA THR A 271 -18.16 24.82 2.98
C THR A 271 -16.71 24.46 3.30
N GLY A 272 -16.11 23.58 2.50
CA GLY A 272 -14.84 22.91 2.77
C GLY A 272 -15.00 21.43 3.15
N ALA A 273 -16.24 20.94 3.25
CA ALA A 273 -16.54 19.52 3.32
C ALA A 273 -16.29 18.82 1.97
N ARG A 274 -15.83 17.57 2.03
CA ARG A 274 -15.81 16.61 0.92
C ARG A 274 -16.84 15.51 1.22
N SER A 275 -17.38 14.88 0.20
CA SER A 275 -18.35 13.79 0.34
C SER A 275 -18.17 12.80 -0.79
N ASN A 276 -18.21 11.51 -0.48
CA ASN A 276 -18.16 10.41 -1.43
C ASN A 276 -18.97 9.20 -0.89
N ALA A 277 -19.09 8.14 -1.69
CA ALA A 277 -19.74 6.90 -1.28
C ALA A 277 -19.03 5.68 -1.92
N TYR A 278 -19.36 4.47 -1.46
CA TYR A 278 -19.01 3.21 -2.12
C TYR A 278 -20.00 2.09 -1.75
N THR A 279 -20.09 1.07 -2.61
CA THR A 279 -20.80 -0.19 -2.37
C THR A 279 -19.84 -1.37 -2.56
N ASP A 280 -19.89 -2.32 -1.63
CA ASP A 280 -19.16 -3.59 -1.73
C ASP A 280 -20.12 -4.78 -1.50
N PHE A 281 -19.58 -6.01 -1.38
CA PHE A 281 -20.40 -7.22 -1.21
C PHE A 281 -21.42 -7.15 -0.07
N HIS A 282 -21.08 -6.52 1.06
CA HIS A 282 -21.87 -6.57 2.30
C HIS A 282 -22.46 -5.23 2.79
N HIS A 283 -22.03 -4.10 2.24
CA HIS A 283 -22.50 -2.79 2.70
C HIS A 283 -22.47 -1.72 1.60
N THR A 284 -23.19 -0.63 1.86
CA THR A 284 -23.08 0.65 1.14
C THR A 284 -22.76 1.74 2.16
N VAL A 285 -21.69 2.49 1.94
CA VAL A 285 -21.19 3.49 2.89
C VAL A 285 -21.24 4.90 2.28
N PHE A 286 -22.07 5.77 2.85
CA PHE A 286 -22.10 7.19 2.50
C PHE A 286 -21.25 7.97 3.51
N HIS A 287 -20.25 8.72 3.05
CA HIS A 287 -19.30 9.39 3.93
C HIS A 287 -19.08 10.86 3.60
N ILE A 288 -18.92 11.67 4.65
CA ILE A 288 -18.73 13.12 4.57
C ILE A 288 -17.57 13.54 5.49
N HIS A 289 -16.51 14.06 4.86
CA HIS A 289 -15.34 14.64 5.52
C HIS A 289 -15.55 16.15 5.72
N SER A 290 -15.91 16.59 6.92
CA SER A 290 -16.32 17.98 7.16
C SER A 290 -15.32 18.74 8.03
N PRO A 291 -15.11 20.06 7.82
CA PRO A 291 -14.68 20.92 8.91
C PRO A 291 -15.77 20.99 9.99
N SER A 292 -15.39 21.21 11.25
CA SER A 292 -16.33 21.35 12.37
C SER A 292 -17.20 22.61 12.24
N HIS A 293 -16.65 23.69 11.68
CA HIS A 293 -17.32 24.98 11.49
C HIS A 293 -17.21 25.48 10.04
N SER A 294 -18.16 26.32 9.63
CA SER A 294 -18.17 26.93 8.29
C SER A 294 -17.12 28.04 8.11
N LYS A 295 -16.68 28.28 6.87
CA LYS A 295 -15.72 29.35 6.55
C LYS A 295 -16.37 30.74 6.66
N GLY A 296 -16.19 31.38 7.81
CA GLY A 296 -16.64 32.75 8.07
C GLY A 296 -17.90 32.88 8.94
N ALA A 297 -18.41 31.76 9.46
CA ALA A 297 -19.47 31.74 10.46
C ALA A 297 -19.16 30.67 11.51
N ASP A 298 -19.42 30.97 12.79
CA ASP A 298 -19.23 30.03 13.92
C ASP A 298 -20.34 28.96 13.99
N GLU A 299 -20.86 28.57 12.83
CA GLU A 299 -21.95 27.62 12.67
C GLU A 299 -21.38 26.19 12.64
N ASP A 300 -21.82 25.39 13.61
CA ASP A 300 -21.54 23.95 13.71
C ASP A 300 -22.10 23.22 12.49
N LEU A 301 -21.22 22.58 11.72
CA LEU A 301 -21.62 21.85 10.51
C LEU A 301 -22.13 20.43 10.81
N LEU A 302 -21.90 19.88 12.01
CA LEU A 302 -22.30 18.52 12.36
C LEU A 302 -23.81 18.27 12.17
N PRO A 303 -24.74 19.12 12.64
CA PRO A 303 -26.16 19.01 12.30
C PRO A 303 -26.41 18.87 10.80
N SER A 304 -25.83 19.76 9.98
CA SER A 304 -26.05 19.76 8.52
C SER A 304 -25.49 18.51 7.83
N VAL A 305 -24.41 17.94 8.34
CA VAL A 305 -23.82 16.69 7.85
C VAL A 305 -24.69 15.49 8.21
N LEU A 306 -25.13 15.38 9.46
CA LEU A 306 -26.07 14.33 9.89
C LEU A 306 -27.39 14.41 9.10
N ASP A 307 -27.90 15.62 8.92
CA ASP A 307 -29.16 15.88 8.23
C ASP A 307 -29.09 15.52 6.75
N ALA A 308 -27.91 15.69 6.11
CA ALA A 308 -27.60 15.22 4.76
C ALA A 308 -27.48 13.69 4.67
N LEU A 309 -26.77 13.04 5.61
CA LEU A 309 -26.70 11.57 5.68
C LEU A 309 -28.09 10.94 5.86
N ASN A 310 -28.97 11.56 6.64
CA ASN A 310 -30.37 11.13 6.80
C ASN A 310 -31.18 11.25 5.50
N GLU A 311 -30.99 12.33 4.72
CA GLU A 311 -31.63 12.47 3.41
C GLU A 311 -31.09 11.45 2.39
N ILE A 312 -29.78 11.22 2.35
CA ILE A 312 -29.15 10.24 1.45
C ILE A 312 -29.64 8.82 1.78
N ALA A 313 -29.48 8.38 3.03
CA ALA A 313 -29.73 6.98 3.39
C ALA A 313 -31.22 6.64 3.42
N PHE A 314 -32.07 7.50 3.97
CA PHE A 314 -33.46 7.14 4.30
C PHE A 314 -34.53 7.92 3.51
N HIS A 315 -34.19 9.04 2.84
CA HIS A 315 -35.15 9.83 2.07
C HIS A 315 -34.69 10.24 0.63
N PRO A 316 -34.06 9.35 -0.16
CA PRO A 316 -33.58 9.69 -1.51
C PRO A 316 -34.70 9.91 -2.54
N GLN A 317 -34.42 10.70 -3.58
CA GLN A 317 -35.40 11.09 -4.61
C GLN A 317 -35.19 10.32 -5.92
N PHE A 318 -35.92 9.21 -6.08
CA PHE A 318 -35.93 8.33 -7.28
C PHE A 318 -36.60 8.96 -8.52
N LEU A 319 -36.15 10.16 -8.93
CA LEU A 319 -36.59 10.83 -10.14
C LEU A 319 -36.07 10.08 -11.37
N ALA A 320 -36.95 9.66 -12.29
CA ALA A 320 -36.57 8.89 -13.48
C ALA A 320 -35.47 9.58 -14.33
N ALA A 321 -35.53 10.91 -14.47
CA ALA A 321 -34.49 11.68 -15.17
C ALA A 321 -33.12 11.68 -14.45
N ARG A 322 -33.09 11.39 -13.15
CA ARG A 322 -31.85 11.17 -12.38
C ARG A 322 -31.34 9.76 -12.56
N VAL A 323 -32.22 8.75 -12.49
CA VAL A 323 -31.87 7.35 -12.78
C VAL A 323 -31.23 7.23 -14.16
N GLU A 324 -31.83 7.83 -15.20
CA GLU A 324 -31.25 7.84 -16.56
C GLU A 324 -30.01 8.76 -16.74
N LYS A 325 -29.63 9.53 -15.72
CA LYS A 325 -28.32 10.21 -15.68
C LYS A 325 -27.28 9.27 -15.07
N GLU A 326 -27.56 8.72 -13.88
CA GLU A 326 -26.60 7.88 -13.16
C GLU A 326 -26.36 6.53 -13.86
N ARG A 327 -27.39 5.94 -14.47
CA ARG A 327 -27.24 4.74 -15.32
C ARG A 327 -26.21 4.92 -16.43
N ARG A 328 -26.09 6.13 -17.00
CA ARG A 328 -25.06 6.45 -18.00
C ARG A 328 -23.68 6.72 -17.39
N ALA A 329 -23.59 7.13 -16.13
CA ALA A 329 -22.33 7.21 -15.40
C ALA A 329 -21.79 5.80 -15.10
N ILE A 330 -22.62 4.94 -14.48
CA ILE A 330 -22.29 3.55 -14.14
C ILE A 330 -21.91 2.74 -15.40
N LEU A 331 -22.60 2.93 -16.53
CA LEU A 331 -22.22 2.29 -17.79
C LEU A 331 -20.88 2.79 -18.37
N SER A 332 -20.48 4.04 -18.10
CA SER A 332 -19.16 4.56 -18.47
C SER A 332 -18.06 4.09 -17.52
N GLU A 333 -18.40 3.90 -16.25
CA GLU A 333 -17.52 3.37 -15.22
C GLU A 333 -17.25 1.87 -15.44
N LEU A 334 -18.29 1.06 -15.69
CA LEU A 334 -18.17 -0.36 -16.04
C LEU A 334 -17.23 -0.56 -17.25
N GLN A 335 -17.17 0.41 -18.18
CA GLN A 335 -16.19 0.39 -19.28
C GLN A 335 -14.77 0.77 -18.84
N MET A 336 -14.63 1.72 -17.91
CA MET A 336 -13.34 2.19 -17.37
C MET A 336 -12.70 1.17 -16.41
N MET A 337 -13.49 0.48 -15.59
CA MET A 337 -13.03 -0.54 -14.63
C MET A 337 -12.63 -1.86 -15.29
N ASN A 338 -12.97 -2.07 -16.57
CA ASN A 338 -12.79 -3.33 -17.28
C ASN A 338 -11.34 -3.57 -17.76
N THR A 339 -10.36 -3.36 -16.86
CA THR A 339 -8.93 -3.59 -17.08
C THR A 339 -8.60 -5.09 -17.03
N ILE A 340 -7.33 -5.48 -17.21
CA ILE A 340 -6.95 -6.90 -17.07
C ILE A 340 -6.78 -7.30 -15.60
N GLU A 341 -6.31 -6.38 -14.77
CA GLU A 341 -6.14 -6.53 -13.33
C GLU A 341 -7.50 -6.86 -12.68
N TYR A 342 -8.52 -6.03 -12.94
CA TYR A 342 -9.88 -6.29 -12.43
C TYR A 342 -10.47 -7.62 -12.93
N ARG A 343 -10.14 -8.05 -14.16
CA ARG A 343 -10.56 -9.38 -14.68
C ARG A 343 -9.86 -10.54 -13.98
N VAL A 344 -8.59 -10.37 -13.58
CA VAL A 344 -7.88 -11.34 -12.75
C VAL A 344 -8.56 -11.42 -11.38
N ASP A 345 -8.75 -10.30 -10.71
CA ASP A 345 -9.37 -10.25 -9.37
C ASP A 345 -10.78 -10.88 -9.37
N CYS A 346 -11.59 -10.60 -10.39
CA CYS A 346 -12.89 -11.23 -10.58
C CYS A 346 -12.79 -12.76 -10.76
N ARG A 347 -11.74 -13.26 -11.42
CA ARG A 347 -11.52 -14.70 -11.62
C ARG A 347 -11.02 -15.38 -10.36
N LEU A 348 -10.11 -14.75 -9.62
CA LEU A 348 -9.64 -15.25 -8.32
C LEU A 348 -10.83 -15.40 -7.35
N LEU A 349 -11.64 -14.34 -7.18
CA LEU A 349 -12.84 -14.35 -6.32
C LEU A 349 -13.93 -15.32 -6.83
N GLN A 350 -14.07 -15.51 -8.14
CA GLN A 350 -15.01 -16.49 -8.72
C GLN A 350 -14.70 -17.93 -8.32
N HIS A 351 -13.42 -18.30 -8.24
CA HIS A 351 -13.00 -19.64 -7.86
C HIS A 351 -12.88 -19.78 -6.32
N LEU A 352 -12.33 -18.78 -5.62
CA LEU A 352 -12.23 -18.77 -4.16
C LEU A 352 -13.59 -18.90 -3.45
N HIS A 353 -14.67 -18.44 -4.10
CA HIS A 353 -16.03 -18.48 -3.58
C HIS A 353 -17.00 -19.25 -4.50
N SER A 354 -16.50 -20.24 -5.25
CA SER A 354 -17.28 -21.06 -6.19
C SER A 354 -18.54 -21.67 -5.54
N GLU A 355 -18.48 -21.94 -4.23
CA GLU A 355 -19.56 -22.53 -3.44
C GLU A 355 -20.73 -21.57 -3.16
N ASN A 356 -20.57 -20.25 -3.37
CA ASN A 356 -21.49 -19.25 -2.84
C ASN A 356 -21.76 -18.03 -3.76
N LYS A 357 -22.61 -17.08 -3.30
CA LYS A 357 -23.05 -15.90 -4.07
C LYS A 357 -21.91 -14.90 -4.42
N LEU A 358 -20.85 -14.78 -3.61
CA LEU A 358 -19.72 -13.84 -3.83
C LEU A 358 -19.08 -14.04 -5.21
N SER A 359 -19.01 -15.29 -5.70
CA SER A 359 -18.52 -15.63 -7.05
C SER A 359 -19.28 -14.96 -8.20
N LYS A 360 -20.47 -14.40 -7.96
CA LYS A 360 -21.37 -13.85 -9.00
C LYS A 360 -21.85 -12.44 -8.72
N ARG A 361 -21.90 -12.01 -7.45
CA ARG A 361 -22.45 -10.72 -7.02
C ARG A 361 -21.39 -9.61 -6.94
N PHE A 362 -20.65 -9.37 -8.02
CA PHE A 362 -19.70 -8.25 -8.07
C PHE A 362 -20.44 -6.89 -8.02
N PRO A 363 -20.04 -5.91 -7.17
CA PRO A 363 -20.79 -4.67 -6.96
C PRO A 363 -21.14 -3.85 -8.22
N ILE A 364 -20.27 -3.88 -9.25
CA ILE A 364 -20.50 -3.18 -10.52
C ILE A 364 -21.68 -3.76 -11.32
N GLY A 365 -22.10 -5.01 -11.04
CA GLY A 365 -23.25 -5.66 -11.64
C GLY A 365 -23.09 -6.13 -13.09
N LEU A 366 -24.23 -6.41 -13.73
CA LEU A 366 -24.30 -6.84 -15.12
C LEU A 366 -24.81 -5.71 -16.03
N GLU A 367 -24.04 -5.34 -17.05
CA GLU A 367 -24.41 -4.33 -18.07
C GLU A 367 -25.82 -4.58 -18.66
N GLU A 368 -26.20 -5.84 -18.82
CA GLU A 368 -27.54 -6.23 -19.28
C GLU A 368 -28.68 -5.92 -18.30
N GLN A 369 -28.46 -5.98 -16.99
CA GLN A 369 -29.49 -5.71 -15.99
C GLN A 369 -29.55 -4.22 -15.65
N ILE A 370 -28.39 -3.57 -15.58
CA ILE A 370 -28.23 -2.12 -15.42
C ILE A 370 -28.99 -1.32 -16.49
N LYS A 371 -29.19 -1.90 -17.69
CA LYS A 371 -30.00 -1.30 -18.78
C LYS A 371 -31.51 -1.52 -18.68
N LYS A 372 -32.01 -2.37 -17.77
CA LYS A 372 -33.41 -2.86 -17.75
C LYS A 372 -34.27 -2.31 -16.60
N TRP A 373 -33.71 -2.03 -15.42
CA TRP A 373 -34.52 -1.64 -14.25
C TRP A 373 -35.19 -0.27 -14.40
N ASP A 374 -36.46 -0.15 -14.03
CA ASP A 374 -37.14 1.13 -13.84
C ASP A 374 -36.86 1.75 -12.46
N ALA A 375 -37.38 2.96 -12.22
CA ALA A 375 -37.22 3.67 -10.94
C ALA A 375 -38.00 3.03 -9.78
N ASP A 376 -38.98 2.15 -10.04
CA ASP A 376 -39.81 1.50 -9.02
C ASP A 376 -39.15 0.20 -8.51
N LYS A 377 -38.45 -0.56 -9.37
CA LYS A 377 -37.58 -1.68 -8.99
C LYS A 377 -36.42 -1.20 -8.13
N ILE A 378 -35.80 -0.07 -8.49
CA ILE A 378 -34.76 0.60 -7.69
C ILE A 378 -35.32 1.06 -6.34
N ARG A 379 -36.51 1.68 -6.29
CA ARG A 379 -37.14 2.08 -5.03
C ARG A 379 -37.46 0.89 -4.12
N LYS A 380 -37.96 -0.23 -4.66
CA LYS A 380 -38.30 -1.42 -3.87
C LYS A 380 -37.10 -2.05 -3.16
N PHE A 381 -35.92 -2.05 -3.79
CA PHE A 381 -34.69 -2.52 -3.13
C PHE A 381 -34.29 -1.55 -2.00
N HIS A 382 -34.44 -0.24 -2.19
CA HIS A 382 -34.22 0.76 -1.14
C HIS A 382 -35.18 0.55 0.05
N GLU A 383 -36.50 0.47 -0.22
CA GLU A 383 -37.55 0.22 0.77
C GLU A 383 -37.37 -1.10 1.55
N ARG A 384 -36.76 -2.12 0.92
CA ARG A 384 -36.44 -3.42 1.56
C ARG A 384 -35.28 -3.33 2.57
N TRP A 385 -34.25 -2.53 2.27
CA TRP A 385 -32.94 -2.65 2.94
C TRP A 385 -32.47 -1.42 3.71
N TYR A 386 -32.93 -0.22 3.35
CA TYR A 386 -32.45 1.04 3.91
C TYR A 386 -33.39 1.53 5.02
N PHE A 387 -33.32 0.88 6.18
CA PHE A 387 -34.04 1.28 7.40
C PHE A 387 -33.07 1.46 8.58
N PRO A 388 -33.38 2.30 9.59
CA PRO A 388 -32.39 2.71 10.60
C PRO A 388 -31.78 1.57 11.41
N ALA A 389 -32.56 0.54 11.75
CA ALA A 389 -32.04 -0.66 12.42
C ALA A 389 -31.04 -1.46 11.55
N ASN A 390 -31.01 -1.26 10.24
CA ASN A 390 -30.06 -1.87 9.31
C ASN A 390 -28.86 -0.96 8.99
N ALA A 391 -28.58 0.04 9.82
CA ALA A 391 -27.48 0.99 9.60
C ALA A 391 -26.62 1.18 10.87
N THR A 392 -25.40 1.70 10.65
CA THR A 392 -24.47 2.12 11.70
C THR A 392 -23.82 3.46 11.31
N LEU A 393 -23.91 4.44 12.21
CA LEU A 393 -23.32 5.77 12.04
C LEU A 393 -22.01 5.88 12.84
N TYR A 394 -20.88 5.97 12.14
CA TYR A 394 -19.58 6.22 12.75
C TYR A 394 -19.23 7.70 12.63
N ILE A 395 -18.74 8.32 13.71
CA ILE A 395 -18.27 9.71 13.70
C ILE A 395 -16.91 9.79 14.41
N VAL A 396 -15.87 10.25 13.71
CA VAL A 396 -14.49 10.30 14.23
C VAL A 396 -13.89 11.67 13.96
N GLY A 397 -13.27 12.28 14.97
CA GLY A 397 -12.60 13.58 14.82
C GLY A 397 -12.94 14.58 15.92
N ASN A 398 -12.79 15.87 15.63
CA ASN A 398 -12.69 16.92 16.65
C ASN A 398 -14.08 17.26 17.24
N ILE A 399 -14.48 16.43 18.21
CA ILE A 399 -15.78 16.40 18.86
C ILE A 399 -15.58 16.64 20.36
N ASP A 400 -15.67 17.89 20.80
CA ASP A 400 -15.42 18.27 22.20
C ASP A 400 -16.59 17.94 23.16
N ASN A 401 -17.79 17.60 22.65
CA ASN A 401 -18.97 17.30 23.47
C ASN A 401 -19.80 16.14 22.90
N ILE A 402 -19.47 14.93 23.35
CA ILE A 402 -20.17 13.68 22.97
C ILE A 402 -21.67 13.74 23.28
N ALA A 403 -22.08 14.33 24.41
CA ALA A 403 -23.50 14.42 24.78
C ALA A 403 -24.31 15.32 23.82
N LYS A 404 -23.71 16.42 23.36
CA LYS A 404 -24.28 17.27 22.29
C LYS A 404 -24.41 16.48 20.98
N THR A 405 -23.37 15.74 20.60
CA THR A 405 -23.37 14.91 19.38
C THR A 405 -24.43 13.80 19.44
N VAL A 406 -24.56 13.08 20.57
CA VAL A 406 -25.63 12.09 20.77
C VAL A 406 -27.00 12.75 20.65
N HIS A 407 -27.23 13.91 21.26
CA HIS A 407 -28.49 14.62 21.13
C HIS A 407 -28.78 15.11 19.69
N GLN A 408 -27.75 15.49 18.93
CA GLN A 408 -27.88 15.82 17.50
C GLN A 408 -28.24 14.57 16.67
N ILE A 409 -27.64 13.42 16.95
CA ILE A 409 -27.98 12.12 16.33
C ILE A 409 -29.43 11.73 16.66
N GLU A 410 -29.85 11.81 17.94
CA GLU A 410 -31.24 11.58 18.36
C GLU A 410 -32.23 12.51 17.65
N THR A 411 -31.89 13.79 17.52
CA THR A 411 -32.75 14.80 16.89
C THR A 411 -32.96 14.54 15.40
N VAL A 412 -31.89 14.18 14.68
CA VAL A 412 -31.94 13.95 13.22
C VAL A 412 -32.51 12.58 12.88
N PHE A 413 -32.04 11.52 13.53
CA PHE A 413 -32.37 10.13 13.15
C PHE A 413 -33.44 9.48 14.01
N GLY A 414 -33.74 10.00 15.21
CA GLY A 414 -34.69 9.37 16.14
C GLY A 414 -36.15 9.38 15.68
N GLN A 415 -36.48 10.17 14.64
CA GLN A 415 -37.79 10.18 13.98
C GLN A 415 -37.84 9.32 12.71
N SER A 416 -36.69 8.98 12.12
CA SER A 416 -36.61 8.19 10.88
C SER A 416 -37.10 6.76 11.11
N GLY A 417 -37.81 6.18 10.13
CA GLY A 417 -38.23 4.77 10.16
C GLY A 417 -39.36 4.40 11.14
N LEU A 418 -40.00 5.36 11.82
CA LEU A 418 -41.17 5.11 12.65
C LEU A 418 -42.46 5.00 11.81
N GLU A 419 -42.59 3.88 11.08
CA GLU A 419 -43.80 3.53 10.34
C GLU A 419 -44.93 3.14 11.31
N ASN A 420 -45.87 4.06 11.56
CA ASN A 420 -47.18 3.69 12.10
C ASN A 420 -47.97 2.99 10.98
N GLU A 421 -47.95 1.66 10.94
CA GLU A 421 -48.90 0.90 10.11
C GLU A 421 -50.34 1.15 10.61
N THR A 422 -51.04 2.11 9.98
CA THR A 422 -52.49 2.09 9.93
C THR A 422 -52.90 0.88 9.10
N ALA A 423 -53.11 -0.25 9.78
CA ALA A 423 -53.34 -1.55 9.15
C ALA A 423 -54.34 -1.46 7.99
N PRO A 424 -53.98 -1.92 6.77
CA PRO A 424 -54.87 -1.84 5.63
C PRO A 424 -56.13 -2.65 5.90
N THR A 425 -57.30 -2.04 5.74
CA THR A 425 -58.60 -2.71 5.94
C THR A 425 -58.69 -3.93 5.03
N PRO A 426 -58.85 -5.16 5.57
CA PRO A 426 -58.78 -6.37 4.77
C PRO A 426 -59.99 -6.47 3.84
N THR A 427 -59.75 -6.26 2.54
CA THR A 427 -60.72 -6.59 1.49
C THR A 427 -60.78 -8.12 1.33
N PRO A 428 -61.95 -8.76 1.53
CA PRO A 428 -62.03 -10.21 1.49
C PRO A 428 -61.92 -10.72 0.04
N SER A 429 -60.76 -11.25 -0.32
CA SER A 429 -60.56 -11.97 -1.57
C SER A 429 -61.39 -13.27 -1.58
N ALA A 430 -62.23 -13.44 -2.59
CA ALA A 430 -63.23 -14.52 -2.66
C ALA A 430 -62.65 -15.95 -2.78
N PHE A 431 -61.33 -16.10 -2.86
CA PHE A 431 -60.66 -17.41 -3.04
C PHE A 431 -60.37 -18.15 -1.72
N GLY A 432 -60.34 -17.46 -0.58
CA GLY A 432 -59.94 -18.08 0.71
C GLY A 432 -61.00 -18.98 1.35
N ALA A 433 -62.28 -18.80 1.03
CA ALA A 433 -63.40 -19.39 1.78
C ALA A 433 -63.56 -20.91 1.63
N MET A 434 -62.97 -21.53 0.60
CA MET A 434 -63.14 -22.96 0.31
C MET A 434 -62.13 -23.88 1.01
N ALA A 435 -60.99 -23.35 1.47
CA ALA A 435 -59.92 -24.16 2.07
C ALA A 435 -60.23 -24.65 3.50
N SER A 436 -61.13 -23.97 4.21
CA SER A 436 -61.40 -24.19 5.64
C SER A 436 -62.33 -25.38 5.97
N PHE A 437 -62.82 -26.12 4.97
CA PHE A 437 -63.91 -27.09 5.14
C PHE A 437 -63.49 -28.57 5.21
N LEU A 438 -62.19 -28.90 5.06
CA LEU A 438 -61.72 -30.28 4.81
C LEU A 438 -60.69 -30.83 5.81
N VAL A 439 -60.76 -30.43 7.09
CA VAL A 439 -59.99 -31.06 8.18
C VAL A 439 -60.93 -31.48 9.33
N PRO A 440 -61.00 -32.78 9.70
CA PRO A 440 -61.82 -33.25 10.82
C PRO A 440 -61.29 -32.75 12.19
N LYS A 441 -62.21 -32.50 13.13
CA LYS A 441 -61.88 -32.15 14.51
C LYS A 441 -61.63 -33.41 15.35
N LEU A 442 -60.58 -33.38 16.17
CA LEU A 442 -60.45 -34.18 17.38
C LEU A 442 -60.35 -33.24 18.60
N SER A 443 -60.69 -33.74 19.78
CA SER A 443 -60.87 -32.96 21.02
C SER A 443 -60.51 -33.81 22.26
N VAL A 444 -60.71 -33.25 23.47
CA VAL A 444 -60.27 -33.72 24.80
C VAL A 444 -58.80 -33.35 25.11
N GLY A 445 -58.45 -32.74 26.25
CA GLY A 445 -59.30 -32.28 27.37
C GLY A 445 -58.59 -31.37 28.40
N LEU A 446 -59.39 -30.76 29.28
CA LEU A 446 -59.06 -29.90 30.46
C LEU A 446 -59.43 -30.69 31.76
N PRO A 447 -59.31 -30.18 33.02
CA PRO A 447 -59.01 -28.83 33.56
C PRO A 447 -57.87 -28.85 34.63
N ALA A 448 -57.68 -28.01 35.67
CA ALA A 448 -58.38 -26.82 36.24
C ALA A 448 -57.43 -25.94 37.13
N GLY A 449 -57.72 -24.63 37.23
CA GLY A 449 -57.56 -23.81 38.46
C GLY A 449 -56.18 -23.21 38.79
N SER A 450 -56.06 -22.01 39.41
CA SER A 450 -57.06 -20.97 39.75
C SER A 450 -56.41 -19.56 39.87
N PRO A 451 -57.16 -18.44 39.84
CA PRO A 451 -56.61 -17.10 39.54
C PRO A 451 -56.67 -16.06 40.70
N HIS A 452 -56.28 -14.81 40.37
CA HIS A 452 -56.35 -13.48 41.06
C HIS A 452 -54.95 -12.84 41.24
N GLU A 453 -54.72 -11.52 41.12
CA GLU A 453 -55.63 -10.34 41.11
C GLU A 453 -55.47 -9.41 39.86
N LYS A 454 -56.15 -8.25 39.85
CA LYS A 454 -56.07 -7.19 38.81
C LYS A 454 -56.07 -5.78 39.41
N SER A 455 -55.08 -4.96 39.05
CA SER A 455 -55.19 -3.48 38.97
C SER A 455 -54.00 -2.94 38.14
N SER A 456 -54.15 -2.58 36.87
CA SER A 456 -54.81 -1.38 36.33
C SER A 456 -54.04 -0.06 36.54
N SER A 457 -53.07 0.20 35.66
CA SER A 457 -52.68 1.56 35.26
C SER A 457 -52.41 1.59 33.75
N SER A 458 -52.67 2.72 33.10
CA SER A 458 -52.63 2.85 31.64
C SER A 458 -51.25 3.28 31.15
N ALA A 459 -50.63 2.45 30.31
CA ALA A 459 -49.58 2.86 29.39
C ALA A 459 -49.91 2.28 28.01
N ASP A 460 -50.32 3.14 27.08
CA ASP A 460 -50.59 2.76 25.70
C ASP A 460 -49.26 2.61 24.95
N GLN A 461 -48.57 1.51 25.24
CA GLN A 461 -47.33 1.15 24.55
C GLN A 461 -47.69 0.52 23.20
N SER A 462 -47.84 1.38 22.19
CA SER A 462 -47.67 0.98 20.81
C SER A 462 -46.32 0.26 20.68
N LYS A 463 -46.37 -1.06 20.42
CA LYS A 463 -45.16 -1.85 20.18
C LYS A 463 -44.57 -1.40 18.85
N ILE A 464 -43.57 -0.52 18.92
CA ILE A 464 -42.74 -0.12 17.78
C ILE A 464 -42.18 -1.40 17.18
N LEU A 465 -42.66 -1.76 16.00
CA LEU A 465 -42.32 -3.02 15.35
C LEU A 465 -41.02 -2.82 14.57
N ILE A 466 -39.92 -2.75 15.32
CA ILE A 466 -38.57 -2.59 14.79
C ILE A 466 -38.31 -3.76 13.85
N LYS A 467 -38.18 -3.48 12.54
CA LYS A 467 -37.70 -4.45 11.53
C LYS A 467 -36.39 -5.03 12.06
N GLU A 468 -36.32 -6.35 12.25
CA GLU A 468 -35.11 -6.99 12.78
C GLU A 468 -33.92 -6.65 11.87
N ARG A 469 -32.82 -6.22 12.49
CA ARG A 469 -31.58 -5.86 11.78
C ARG A 469 -31.12 -7.08 10.98
N HIS A 470 -30.82 -6.87 9.69
CA HIS A 470 -30.17 -7.92 8.90
C HIS A 470 -28.85 -8.28 9.59
N ALA A 471 -28.56 -9.58 9.74
CA ALA A 471 -27.36 -10.03 10.46
C ALA A 471 -26.15 -9.26 9.93
N VAL A 472 -25.31 -8.70 10.82
CA VAL A 472 -24.33 -7.63 10.52
C VAL A 472 -23.54 -7.90 9.23
N ARG A 473 -23.16 -9.16 9.07
CA ARG A 473 -23.19 -9.86 7.77
C ARG A 473 -23.92 -11.19 8.03
N PRO A 474 -24.83 -11.66 7.16
CA PRO A 474 -25.14 -13.08 7.14
C PRO A 474 -23.85 -13.76 6.67
N PRO A 475 -23.21 -14.62 7.47
CA PRO A 475 -21.98 -15.28 7.04
C PRO A 475 -22.32 -16.10 5.80
N VAL A 476 -21.70 -15.75 4.69
CA VAL A 476 -21.85 -16.49 3.45
C VAL A 476 -21.38 -17.91 3.74
N LYS A 477 -22.17 -18.93 3.38
CA LYS A 477 -21.84 -20.31 3.79
C LYS A 477 -20.61 -20.81 3.06
N HIS A 478 -19.47 -20.69 3.71
CA HIS A 478 -18.17 -21.14 3.19
C HIS A 478 -17.99 -22.64 3.37
N ASN A 479 -17.40 -23.26 2.35
CA ASN A 479 -16.73 -24.54 2.49
C ASN A 479 -15.33 -24.29 3.06
N TRP A 480 -15.06 -24.73 4.28
CA TRP A 480 -13.79 -24.46 4.97
C TRP A 480 -12.68 -25.43 4.56
N SER A 481 -11.46 -24.89 4.40
CA SER A 481 -10.22 -25.63 4.27
C SER A 481 -9.79 -26.18 5.64
N LEU A 482 -10.43 -27.27 6.08
CA LEU A 482 -10.12 -27.95 7.34
C LEU A 482 -9.55 -29.36 7.10
N PRO A 483 -8.61 -29.84 7.94
CA PRO A 483 -8.11 -31.22 7.92
C PRO A 483 -9.22 -32.28 7.92
N GLY A 484 -8.98 -33.38 7.20
CA GLY A 484 -9.87 -34.56 7.20
C GLY A 484 -11.19 -34.40 6.42
N ASN A 485 -11.40 -33.29 5.72
CA ASN A 485 -12.51 -33.17 4.77
C ASN A 485 -12.22 -34.01 3.51
N THR A 486 -13.01 -35.04 3.24
CA THR A 486 -12.77 -36.01 2.15
C THR A 486 -13.49 -35.64 0.84
N ALA A 487 -13.43 -34.37 0.44
CA ALA A 487 -13.86 -33.93 -0.89
C ALA A 487 -12.73 -34.11 -1.91
N ASP A 488 -13.06 -34.36 -3.17
CA ASP A 488 -12.09 -34.35 -4.25
C ASP A 488 -11.51 -32.93 -4.42
N VAL A 489 -10.19 -32.82 -4.59
CA VAL A 489 -9.50 -31.53 -4.84
C VAL A 489 -9.99 -30.96 -6.17
N GLU A 490 -10.50 -29.73 -6.19
CA GLU A 490 -10.80 -29.06 -7.47
C GLU A 490 -9.50 -28.87 -8.28
N PRO A 491 -9.45 -29.32 -9.55
CA PRO A 491 -8.23 -29.26 -10.35
C PRO A 491 -7.82 -27.80 -10.61
N PRO A 492 -6.51 -27.46 -10.59
CA PRO A 492 -6.01 -26.11 -10.87
C PRO A 492 -6.66 -25.43 -12.09
N GLN A 493 -7.30 -24.29 -11.83
CA GLN A 493 -8.05 -23.50 -12.80
C GLN A 493 -7.12 -22.55 -13.56
N ILE A 494 -7.31 -22.40 -14.87
CA ILE A 494 -6.39 -21.64 -15.73
C ILE A 494 -7.12 -20.48 -16.41
N PHE A 495 -6.78 -19.25 -16.01
CA PHE A 495 -7.25 -18.02 -16.66
C PHE A 495 -6.19 -17.50 -17.64
N GLN A 496 -6.40 -17.77 -18.93
CA GLN A 496 -5.49 -17.33 -19.99
C GLN A 496 -5.99 -16.06 -20.71
N HIS A 497 -5.13 -15.05 -20.86
CA HIS A 497 -5.50 -13.78 -21.51
C HIS A 497 -4.35 -13.12 -22.30
N GLU A 498 -4.68 -12.33 -23.32
CA GLU A 498 -3.69 -11.73 -24.23
C GLU A 498 -2.91 -10.55 -23.62
N LEU A 499 -3.55 -9.80 -22.73
CA LEU A 499 -2.93 -8.66 -22.02
C LEU A 499 -2.03 -9.08 -20.85
N LEU A 500 -2.16 -10.32 -20.36
CA LEU A 500 -1.24 -10.87 -19.35
C LEU A 500 0.16 -11.06 -19.96
N GLN A 501 1.18 -11.05 -19.11
CA GLN A 501 2.60 -11.00 -19.51
C GLN A 501 3.40 -12.12 -18.86
N ASN A 502 3.31 -12.21 -17.54
CA ASN A 502 4.00 -13.19 -16.72
C ASN A 502 3.02 -14.25 -16.21
N PHE A 503 3.56 -15.37 -15.75
CA PHE A 503 2.81 -16.40 -15.06
C PHE A 503 2.55 -15.94 -13.62
N SER A 504 1.34 -16.15 -13.13
CA SER A 504 0.98 -16.04 -11.72
C SER A 504 0.11 -17.23 -11.33
N ILE A 505 0.33 -17.82 -10.17
CA ILE A 505 -0.56 -18.81 -9.56
C ILE A 505 -0.86 -18.41 -8.13
N ASN A 506 -2.11 -18.56 -7.74
CA ASN A 506 -2.64 -18.21 -6.43
C ASN A 506 -3.28 -19.47 -5.85
N MET A 507 -2.81 -19.91 -4.69
CA MET A 507 -3.31 -21.09 -3.99
C MET A 507 -3.92 -20.66 -2.65
N PHE A 508 -5.21 -20.92 -2.47
CA PHE A 508 -5.98 -20.35 -1.37
C PHE A 508 -6.35 -21.41 -0.32
N CYS A 509 -6.30 -21.02 0.95
CA CYS A 509 -6.87 -21.74 2.09
C CYS A 509 -7.85 -20.79 2.81
N LYS A 510 -9.04 -21.30 3.14
CA LYS A 510 -10.17 -20.51 3.65
C LYS A 510 -10.62 -21.06 5.01
N VAL A 511 -10.40 -20.29 6.08
CA VAL A 511 -10.70 -20.70 7.47
C VAL A 511 -11.58 -19.65 8.16
N PRO A 512 -12.35 -20.01 9.21
CA PRO A 512 -13.21 -19.04 9.90
C PRO A 512 -12.39 -17.97 10.64
N VAL A 513 -12.92 -16.75 10.71
CA VAL A 513 -12.30 -15.65 11.46
C VAL A 513 -12.29 -15.95 12.95
N ASN A 514 -11.10 -15.97 13.54
CA ASN A 514 -10.92 -16.02 14.98
C ASN A 514 -11.01 -14.60 15.55
N LYS A 515 -12.10 -14.29 16.24
CA LYS A 515 -12.30 -12.98 16.87
C LYS A 515 -11.23 -12.74 17.92
N VAL A 516 -10.65 -11.54 17.92
CA VAL A 516 -9.63 -11.14 18.89
C VAL A 516 -10.31 -10.43 20.04
N GLN A 517 -10.61 -11.16 21.11
CA GLN A 517 -11.36 -10.65 22.27
C GLN A 517 -10.62 -10.89 23.60
N THR A 518 -9.72 -11.86 23.65
CA THR A 518 -8.92 -12.25 24.82
C THR A 518 -7.41 -12.08 24.59
N TYR A 519 -6.63 -12.09 25.68
CA TYR A 519 -5.17 -12.11 25.59
C TYR A 519 -4.64 -13.36 24.86
N GLY A 520 -5.34 -14.49 24.96
CA GLY A 520 -5.06 -15.72 24.20
C GLY A 520 -5.21 -15.54 22.69
N ASP A 521 -6.26 -14.85 22.23
CA ASP A 521 -6.45 -14.57 20.81
C ASP A 521 -5.34 -13.65 20.27
N LEU A 522 -4.99 -12.61 21.02
CA LEU A 522 -3.90 -11.70 20.66
C LEU A 522 -2.54 -12.42 20.63
N ARG A 523 -2.31 -13.36 21.55
CA ARG A 523 -1.12 -14.23 21.57
C ARG A 523 -1.06 -15.12 20.34
N ASN A 524 -2.19 -15.69 19.91
CA ASN A 524 -2.26 -16.47 18.69
C ASN A 524 -1.94 -15.62 17.44
N VAL A 525 -2.47 -14.39 17.35
CA VAL A 525 -2.11 -13.44 16.28
C VAL A 525 -0.62 -13.10 16.29
N LEU A 526 -0.04 -12.85 17.47
CA LEU A 526 1.40 -12.59 17.63
C LEU A 526 2.27 -13.76 17.14
N MET A 527 1.94 -15.00 17.54
CA MET A 527 2.69 -16.20 17.15
C MET A 527 2.62 -16.43 15.63
N LYS A 528 1.44 -16.30 15.02
CA LYS A 528 1.27 -16.33 13.55
C LYS A 528 2.14 -15.27 12.86
N ARG A 529 2.12 -14.03 13.35
CA ARG A 529 2.84 -12.89 12.76
C ARG A 529 4.36 -13.08 12.78
N ILE A 530 4.90 -13.63 13.86
CA ILE A 530 6.33 -13.98 13.97
C ILE A 530 6.72 -15.01 12.91
N PHE A 531 5.95 -16.10 12.80
CA PHE A 531 6.22 -17.18 11.86
C PHE A 531 6.12 -16.74 10.40
N LEU A 532 5.08 -15.96 10.06
CA LEU A 532 4.89 -15.40 8.72
C LEU A 532 5.98 -14.36 8.37
N SER A 533 6.45 -13.58 9.35
CA SER A 533 7.59 -12.66 9.15
C SER A 533 8.89 -13.40 8.82
N ALA A 534 9.13 -14.55 9.47
CA ALA A 534 10.27 -15.42 9.15
C ALA A 534 10.16 -15.99 7.73
N LEU A 535 9.00 -16.50 7.33
CA LEU A 535 8.78 -16.99 5.96
C LEU A 535 8.99 -15.89 4.91
N HIS A 536 8.34 -14.74 5.10
CA HIS A 536 8.43 -13.61 4.19
C HIS A 536 9.88 -13.15 4.00
N PHE A 537 10.67 -13.14 5.07
CA PHE A 537 12.10 -12.82 5.01
C PHE A 537 12.90 -13.90 4.26
N ARG A 538 12.82 -15.17 4.66
CA ARG A 538 13.59 -16.27 4.04
C ARG A 538 13.35 -16.35 2.53
N ILE A 539 12.08 -16.23 2.10
CA ILE A 539 11.70 -16.19 0.69
C ILE A 539 12.26 -14.94 -0.02
N ASN A 540 12.07 -13.74 0.54
CA ASN A 540 12.46 -12.51 -0.14
C ASN A 540 13.97 -12.33 -0.27
N THR A 541 14.74 -12.84 0.68
CA THR A 541 16.17 -12.58 0.75
C THR A 541 16.96 -13.65 0.01
N ARG A 542 16.81 -14.95 0.36
CA ARG A 542 17.63 -16.04 -0.21
C ARG A 542 17.58 -16.08 -1.73
N TYR A 543 16.39 -15.99 -2.31
CA TYR A 543 16.19 -16.23 -3.74
C TYR A 543 16.53 -15.03 -4.63
N LYS A 544 16.78 -13.83 -4.06
CA LYS A 544 17.34 -12.70 -4.83
C LYS A 544 18.88 -12.82 -5.01
N SER A 545 19.48 -13.93 -4.58
CA SER A 545 20.86 -14.30 -4.90
C SER A 545 20.95 -15.07 -6.23
N SER A 546 21.98 -14.80 -7.03
CA SER A 546 22.15 -15.34 -8.39
C SER A 546 20.95 -15.11 -9.33
N ASN A 547 20.12 -16.11 -9.60
CA ASN A 547 19.02 -15.99 -10.57
C ASN A 547 17.78 -16.81 -10.16
N PRO A 548 16.76 -16.20 -9.52
CA PRO A 548 15.55 -16.93 -9.15
C PRO A 548 14.79 -17.42 -10.39
N PRO A 549 14.08 -18.56 -10.29
CA PRO A 549 13.11 -18.96 -11.31
C PRO A 549 11.80 -18.16 -11.25
N PHE A 550 11.70 -17.18 -10.36
CA PHE A 550 10.47 -16.47 -10.01
C PHE A 550 10.70 -14.96 -9.85
N THR A 551 9.64 -14.19 -10.04
CA THR A 551 9.57 -12.74 -9.77
C THR A 551 9.42 -12.47 -8.28
N SER A 552 8.35 -13.02 -7.69
CA SER A 552 8.04 -12.94 -6.28
C SER A 552 7.28 -14.19 -5.84
N ILE A 553 7.43 -14.52 -4.57
CA ILE A 553 6.60 -15.49 -3.86
C ILE A 553 6.15 -14.77 -2.60
N GLU A 554 4.84 -14.72 -2.37
CA GLU A 554 4.20 -14.01 -1.28
C GLU A 554 3.24 -14.99 -0.59
N LEU A 555 3.26 -15.06 0.75
CA LEU A 555 2.26 -15.78 1.54
C LEU A 555 1.54 -14.78 2.44
N ASP A 556 0.31 -14.45 2.06
CA ASP A 556 -0.56 -13.58 2.84
C ASP A 556 -1.46 -14.41 3.76
N HIS A 557 -1.75 -13.89 4.96
CA HIS A 557 -2.73 -14.43 5.90
C HIS A 557 -3.51 -13.27 6.50
N SER A 558 -4.76 -13.08 6.08
CA SER A 558 -5.58 -11.93 6.48
C SER A 558 -7.00 -12.33 6.86
N ASP A 559 -7.50 -11.74 7.95
CA ASP A 559 -8.91 -11.77 8.31
C ASP A 559 -9.65 -10.76 7.41
N SER A 560 -10.52 -11.23 6.51
CA SER A 560 -11.24 -10.34 5.61
C SER A 560 -12.66 -10.06 6.11
N GLY A 561 -12.92 -8.80 6.47
CA GLY A 561 -14.29 -8.32 6.65
C GLY A 561 -15.11 -8.39 5.35
N ARG A 562 -14.46 -8.27 4.21
CA ARG A 562 -15.09 -8.21 2.88
C ARG A 562 -15.59 -9.55 2.38
N GLU A 563 -14.81 -10.61 2.60
CA GLU A 563 -15.15 -11.97 2.21
C GLU A 563 -15.80 -12.80 3.34
N GLY A 564 -15.71 -12.34 4.60
CA GLY A 564 -16.34 -13.00 5.77
C GLY A 564 -15.54 -14.17 6.36
N CYS A 565 -14.29 -14.34 5.92
CA CYS A 565 -13.40 -15.45 6.26
C CYS A 565 -11.95 -14.97 6.39
N THR A 566 -11.13 -15.73 7.11
CA THR A 566 -9.67 -15.62 7.03
C THR A 566 -9.19 -16.34 5.77
N VAL A 567 -8.40 -15.66 4.95
CA VAL A 567 -7.82 -16.24 3.73
C VAL A 567 -6.31 -16.31 3.90
N THR A 568 -5.74 -17.49 3.63
CA THR A 568 -4.30 -17.66 3.45
C THR A 568 -4.04 -17.88 1.96
N THR A 569 -3.21 -17.05 1.34
CA THR A 569 -2.94 -17.12 -0.10
C THR A 569 -1.45 -17.28 -0.34
N LEU A 570 -1.05 -18.36 -1.01
CA LEU A 570 0.28 -18.48 -1.62
C LEU A 570 0.22 -17.95 -3.05
N THR A 571 0.86 -16.81 -3.28
CA THR A 571 0.98 -16.14 -4.57
C THR A 571 2.38 -16.37 -5.12
N VAL A 572 2.49 -16.96 -6.32
CA VAL A 572 3.77 -17.19 -7.00
C VAL A 572 3.72 -16.53 -8.38
N ALA A 573 4.59 -15.54 -8.61
CA ALA A 573 4.74 -14.86 -9.90
C ALA A 573 6.08 -15.22 -10.55
N ALA A 574 6.12 -15.44 -11.87
CA ALA A 574 7.34 -15.84 -12.58
C ALA A 574 7.29 -15.51 -14.08
N GLU A 575 8.46 -15.47 -14.74
CA GLU A 575 8.46 -15.51 -16.21
C GLU A 575 7.87 -16.85 -16.74
N PRO A 576 7.07 -16.85 -17.81
CA PRO A 576 6.35 -18.04 -18.30
C PRO A 576 7.23 -19.21 -18.79
N LYS A 577 8.56 -19.09 -18.73
CA LYS A 577 9.52 -20.15 -19.09
C LYS A 577 10.10 -20.89 -17.87
N ASN A 578 9.91 -20.35 -16.66
CA ASN A 578 10.44 -20.89 -15.40
C ASN A 578 9.33 -21.37 -14.44
N TRP A 579 8.06 -21.32 -14.85
CA TRP A 579 6.91 -21.39 -13.94
C TRP A 579 6.84 -22.68 -13.10
N GLN A 580 7.26 -23.83 -13.64
CA GLN A 580 7.34 -25.08 -12.88
C GLN A 580 8.38 -24.98 -11.75
N SER A 581 9.54 -24.39 -12.04
CA SER A 581 10.62 -24.16 -11.07
C SER A 581 10.21 -23.14 -10.00
N ALA A 582 9.39 -22.14 -10.36
CA ALA A 582 8.83 -21.18 -9.41
C ALA A 582 7.88 -21.85 -8.40
N ILE A 583 6.93 -22.67 -8.87
CA ILE A 583 6.05 -23.47 -8.01
C ILE A 583 6.88 -24.39 -7.10
N LYS A 584 7.82 -25.14 -7.69
CA LYS A 584 8.66 -26.09 -6.97
C LYS A 584 9.43 -25.43 -5.82
N VAL A 585 10.01 -24.25 -6.06
CA VAL A 585 10.72 -23.46 -5.04
C VAL A 585 9.77 -22.94 -3.95
N ALA A 586 8.58 -22.45 -4.30
CA ALA A 586 7.59 -22.01 -3.32
C ALA A 586 7.18 -23.15 -2.36
N VAL A 587 6.89 -24.33 -2.92
CA VAL A 587 6.53 -25.53 -2.15
C VAL A 587 7.70 -26.03 -1.31
N HIS A 588 8.94 -25.96 -1.84
CA HIS A 588 10.15 -26.37 -1.12
C HIS A 588 10.41 -25.52 0.14
N GLU A 589 10.43 -24.20 0.04
CA GLU A 589 10.70 -23.33 1.21
C GLU A 589 9.53 -23.38 2.22
N VAL A 590 8.29 -23.53 1.76
CA VAL A 590 7.13 -23.74 2.65
C VAL A 590 7.22 -25.07 3.42
N ARG A 591 7.61 -26.18 2.78
CA ARG A 591 7.91 -27.45 3.48
C ARG A 591 9.07 -27.30 4.46
N ARG A 592 10.12 -26.60 4.04
CA ARG A 592 11.35 -26.37 4.82
C ARG A 592 11.09 -25.56 6.08
N LEU A 593 10.22 -24.54 6.04
CA LEU A 593 9.81 -23.83 7.24
C LEU A 593 8.86 -24.66 8.12
N LYS A 594 7.97 -25.49 7.56
CA LYS A 594 7.15 -26.42 8.36
C LYS A 594 8.01 -27.42 9.15
N GLU A 595 8.99 -28.04 8.51
CA GLU A 595 9.80 -29.11 9.11
C GLU A 595 10.81 -28.59 10.15
N PHE A 596 11.54 -27.51 9.83
CA PHE A 596 12.61 -27.00 10.68
C PHE A 596 12.21 -25.81 11.56
N GLY A 597 11.06 -25.18 11.28
CA GLY A 597 10.54 -24.05 12.02
C GLY A 597 11.40 -22.78 11.95
N VAL A 598 11.05 -21.84 12.81
CA VAL A 598 11.76 -20.59 13.11
C VAL A 598 12.90 -20.89 14.09
N THR A 599 14.05 -20.22 13.96
CA THR A 599 15.17 -20.35 14.92
C THR A 599 14.94 -19.52 16.19
N LYS A 600 15.73 -19.77 17.24
CA LYS A 600 15.68 -18.93 18.46
C LYS A 600 16.09 -17.48 18.17
N GLY A 601 17.12 -17.25 17.34
CA GLY A 601 17.53 -15.91 16.94
C GLY A 601 16.53 -15.18 16.03
N GLU A 602 15.81 -15.91 15.18
CA GLU A 602 14.66 -15.38 14.44
C GLU A 602 13.51 -14.99 15.38
N LEU A 603 13.09 -15.89 16.29
CA LEU A 603 12.02 -15.62 17.26
C LEU A 603 12.31 -14.35 18.07
N THR A 604 13.49 -14.26 18.69
CA THR A 604 13.88 -13.06 19.47
C THR A 604 13.89 -11.81 18.59
N ARG A 605 14.48 -11.87 17.40
CA ARG A 605 14.57 -10.72 16.49
C ARG A 605 13.19 -10.22 16.02
N TYR A 606 12.30 -11.12 15.61
CA TYR A 606 10.96 -10.71 15.17
C TYR A 606 10.11 -10.27 16.36
N MET A 607 10.22 -10.89 17.54
CA MET A 607 9.57 -10.41 18.76
C MET A 607 10.02 -8.97 19.12
N ASP A 608 11.34 -8.72 19.13
CA ASP A 608 11.90 -7.39 19.42
C ASP A 608 11.46 -6.35 18.37
N ALA A 609 11.50 -6.68 17.08
CA ALA A 609 11.01 -5.80 16.02
C ALA A 609 9.51 -5.50 16.17
N LEU A 610 8.71 -6.52 16.51
CA LEU A 610 7.28 -6.37 16.77
C LEU A 610 7.02 -5.46 17.99
N LEU A 611 7.78 -5.60 19.08
CA LEU A 611 7.63 -4.77 20.28
C LEU A 611 8.15 -3.32 20.09
N LYS A 612 9.18 -3.10 19.27
CA LYS A 612 9.74 -1.75 19.04
C LYS A 612 8.81 -0.85 18.23
N ASP A 613 8.22 -1.34 17.13
CA ASP A 613 7.23 -0.55 16.38
C ASP A 613 5.90 -0.44 17.15
N SER A 614 5.52 -1.45 17.95
CA SER A 614 4.42 -1.30 18.91
C SER A 614 4.56 -0.05 19.78
N GLU A 615 5.74 0.16 20.37
CA GLU A 615 6.04 1.34 21.18
C GLU A 615 6.18 2.63 20.34
N HIS A 616 6.46 2.51 19.04
CA HIS A 616 6.48 3.64 18.11
C HIS A 616 5.05 4.12 17.78
N LEU A 617 4.13 3.21 17.43
CA LEU A 617 2.72 3.53 17.22
C LEU A 617 2.06 4.06 18.50
N ALA A 618 2.38 3.47 19.67
CA ALA A 618 1.93 3.97 20.96
C ALA A 618 2.46 5.38 21.30
N ALA A 619 3.63 5.76 20.79
CA ALA A 619 4.16 7.12 20.89
C ALA A 619 3.50 8.10 19.88
N MET A 620 3.09 7.61 18.71
CA MET A 620 2.38 8.39 17.69
C MET A 620 0.85 8.46 17.89
N ILE A 621 0.31 7.96 19.01
CA ILE A 621 -1.13 7.85 19.25
C ILE A 621 -1.92 9.15 19.05
N ASP A 622 -1.35 10.31 19.41
CA ASP A 622 -2.00 11.62 19.25
C ASP A 622 -1.80 12.24 17.85
N ASN A 623 -1.08 11.55 16.94
CA ASN A 623 -0.85 11.93 15.55
C ASN A 623 -1.65 11.09 14.52
N VAL A 624 -2.26 9.97 14.92
CA VAL A 624 -3.03 9.10 14.00
C VAL A 624 -4.26 9.84 13.47
N SER A 625 -4.53 9.79 12.15
CA SER A 625 -5.61 10.59 11.56
C SER A 625 -6.99 10.03 11.88
N SER A 626 -8.01 10.88 11.74
CA SER A 626 -9.41 10.48 11.94
C SER A 626 -9.92 9.49 10.88
N VAL A 627 -9.25 9.39 9.73
CA VAL A 627 -9.58 8.40 8.68
C VAL A 627 -9.01 7.02 9.06
N ASP A 628 -7.71 6.93 9.39
CA ASP A 628 -7.06 5.66 9.75
C ASP A 628 -7.74 5.00 10.96
N ASN A 629 -8.10 5.81 11.97
CA ASN A 629 -8.86 5.34 13.14
C ASN A 629 -10.26 4.84 12.77
N LEU A 630 -10.92 5.47 11.79
CA LEU A 630 -12.27 5.13 11.37
C LEU A 630 -12.31 3.83 10.56
N GLU A 631 -11.38 3.65 9.61
CA GLU A 631 -11.24 2.39 8.87
C GLU A 631 -10.97 1.22 9.82
N PHE A 632 -10.03 1.39 10.77
CA PHE A 632 -9.74 0.40 11.81
C PHE A 632 -10.97 0.06 12.67
N ILE A 633 -11.75 1.06 13.10
CA ILE A 633 -12.97 0.85 13.89
C ILE A 633 -14.06 0.12 13.09
N MET A 634 -14.30 0.53 11.85
CA MET A 634 -15.32 -0.07 10.99
C MET A 634 -15.04 -1.56 10.76
N GLU A 635 -13.80 -1.89 10.39
CA GLU A 635 -13.40 -3.28 10.14
C GLU A 635 -13.42 -4.12 11.42
N SER A 636 -12.97 -3.56 12.55
CA SER A 636 -12.98 -4.24 13.84
C SER A 636 -14.39 -4.54 14.37
N ASP A 637 -15.35 -3.60 14.26
CA ASP A 637 -16.76 -3.85 14.64
C ASP A 637 -17.40 -4.88 13.69
N ALA A 638 -17.06 -4.82 12.40
CA ALA A 638 -17.62 -5.71 11.39
C ALA A 638 -17.13 -7.17 11.47
N LEU A 639 -15.90 -7.40 11.96
CA LEU A 639 -15.37 -8.73 12.27
C LEU A 639 -15.63 -9.15 13.74
N GLY A 640 -15.84 -8.19 14.63
CA GLY A 640 -16.12 -8.40 16.06
C GLY A 640 -14.87 -8.51 16.95
N HIS A 641 -13.75 -7.91 16.56
CA HIS A 641 -12.56 -7.77 17.41
C HIS A 641 -12.75 -6.66 18.46
N THR A 642 -12.05 -6.77 19.59
CA THR A 642 -11.97 -5.69 20.57
C THR A 642 -11.09 -4.56 20.04
N VAL A 643 -11.71 -3.44 19.66
CA VAL A 643 -11.00 -2.19 19.35
C VAL A 643 -10.24 -1.73 20.60
N MET A 644 -8.91 -1.69 20.52
CA MET A 644 -7.98 -1.09 21.48
C MET A 644 -7.48 0.27 20.97
N ASP A 645 -6.92 1.12 21.84
CA ASP A 645 -6.02 2.19 21.41
C ASP A 645 -4.57 1.71 21.25
N GLN A 646 -3.70 2.51 20.62
CA GLN A 646 -2.32 2.11 20.31
C GLN A 646 -1.47 1.82 21.56
N ARG A 647 -1.77 2.48 22.68
CA ARG A 647 -1.06 2.26 23.95
C ARG A 647 -1.54 0.98 24.61
N GLN A 648 -2.86 0.76 24.66
CA GLN A 648 -3.45 -0.51 25.11
C GLN A 648 -2.91 -1.69 24.31
N GLY A 649 -2.82 -1.57 22.98
CA GLY A 649 -2.26 -2.60 22.10
C GLY A 649 -0.81 -2.94 22.44
N HIS A 650 0.05 -1.93 22.60
CA HIS A 650 1.43 -2.14 23.02
C HIS A 650 1.55 -2.75 24.43
N GLU A 651 0.80 -2.24 25.41
CA GLU A 651 0.77 -2.78 26.78
C GLU A 651 0.33 -4.26 26.79
N CYS A 652 -0.66 -4.63 25.96
CA CYS A 652 -1.10 -6.01 25.83
C CYS A 652 -0.07 -6.91 25.12
N LEU A 653 0.63 -6.44 24.08
CA LEU A 653 1.71 -7.22 23.47
C LEU A 653 2.90 -7.42 24.41
N VAL A 654 3.28 -6.41 25.19
CA VAL A 654 4.33 -6.54 26.22
C VAL A 654 3.93 -7.58 27.27
N ALA A 655 2.66 -7.61 27.69
CA ALA A 655 2.16 -8.57 28.67
C ALA A 655 2.20 -10.03 28.16
N ILE A 656 1.86 -10.28 26.87
CA ILE A 656 1.85 -11.65 26.32
C ILE A 656 3.20 -12.10 25.76
N ALA A 657 4.11 -11.20 25.37
CA ALA A 657 5.37 -11.55 24.71
C ALA A 657 6.21 -12.55 25.53
N GLY A 658 6.29 -12.36 26.86
CA GLY A 658 6.97 -13.26 27.78
C GLY A 658 6.32 -14.64 27.95
N THR A 659 5.12 -14.86 27.39
CA THR A 659 4.42 -16.17 27.39
C THR A 659 4.67 -16.99 26.13
N VAL A 660 5.23 -16.41 25.06
CA VAL A 660 5.35 -17.07 23.75
C VAL A 660 6.56 -18.02 23.73
N THR A 661 6.33 -19.29 23.39
CA THR A 661 7.42 -20.28 23.22
C THR A 661 7.71 -20.58 21.75
N LEU A 662 8.93 -21.07 21.49
CA LEU A 662 9.37 -21.45 20.13
C LEU A 662 8.58 -22.66 19.59
N GLU A 663 8.21 -23.59 20.46
CA GLU A 663 7.45 -24.81 20.11
C GLU A 663 6.04 -24.45 19.61
N GLU A 664 5.35 -23.54 20.28
CA GLU A 664 4.00 -23.11 19.90
C GLU A 664 3.99 -22.25 18.63
N VAL A 665 4.98 -21.36 18.45
CA VAL A 665 5.16 -20.57 17.22
C VAL A 665 5.36 -21.51 16.02
N ASN A 666 6.17 -22.55 16.17
CA ASN A 666 6.42 -23.51 15.10
C ASN A 666 5.20 -24.43 14.86
N SER A 667 4.45 -24.83 15.89
CA SER A 667 3.20 -25.61 15.73
C SER A 667 2.13 -24.83 14.96
N ILE A 668 1.81 -23.62 15.40
CA ILE A 668 0.77 -22.77 14.77
C ILE A 668 1.20 -22.33 13.35
N GLY A 669 2.50 -22.16 13.14
CA GLY A 669 3.05 -21.94 11.81
C GLY A 669 2.91 -23.15 10.88
N ALA A 670 3.21 -24.35 11.38
CA ALA A 670 3.03 -25.60 10.65
C ALA A 670 1.57 -25.81 10.23
N GLU A 671 0.61 -25.54 11.12
CA GLU A 671 -0.84 -25.60 10.86
C GLU A 671 -1.26 -24.69 9.68
N ILE A 672 -0.71 -23.48 9.58
CA ILE A 672 -1.00 -22.56 8.46
C ILE A 672 -0.45 -23.08 7.13
N LEU A 673 0.66 -23.83 7.15
CA LEU A 673 1.35 -24.28 5.93
C LEU A 673 0.88 -25.66 5.42
N GLU A 674 0.02 -26.39 6.13
CA GLU A 674 -0.34 -27.77 5.78
C GLU A 674 -0.96 -27.91 4.39
N PHE A 675 -1.83 -26.98 3.98
CA PHE A 675 -2.50 -27.03 2.67
C PHE A 675 -1.55 -26.93 1.47
N ILE A 676 -0.30 -26.51 1.69
CA ILE A 676 0.79 -26.45 0.71
C ILE A 676 1.76 -27.61 0.93
N SER A 677 2.28 -27.73 2.16
CA SER A 677 3.38 -28.64 2.51
C SER A 677 2.98 -30.12 2.51
N ASP A 678 1.70 -30.41 2.73
CA ASP A 678 1.10 -31.75 2.74
C ASP A 678 0.03 -31.90 1.65
N PHE A 679 0.05 -31.05 0.61
CA PHE A 679 -0.88 -31.10 -0.51
C PHE A 679 -1.02 -32.52 -1.08
N GLY A 680 -2.27 -32.97 -1.27
CA GLY A 680 -2.62 -34.32 -1.73
C GLY A 680 -2.62 -35.41 -0.65
N LYS A 681 -2.20 -35.15 0.60
CA LYS A 681 -2.31 -36.11 1.71
C LYS A 681 -3.72 -36.08 2.32
N PRO A 682 -4.34 -37.23 2.68
CA PRO A 682 -5.69 -37.27 3.28
C PRO A 682 -5.83 -36.57 4.64
N SER A 683 -4.72 -36.23 5.30
CA SER A 683 -4.68 -35.48 6.56
C SER A 683 -4.68 -33.96 6.37
N ALA A 684 -4.31 -33.45 5.19
CA ALA A 684 -4.11 -32.03 4.97
C ALA A 684 -5.43 -31.26 4.82
N PRO A 685 -5.45 -29.95 5.10
CA PRO A 685 -6.54 -29.08 4.67
C PRO A 685 -6.57 -28.97 3.14
N LEU A 686 -7.74 -29.17 2.53
CA LEU A 686 -7.92 -28.98 1.09
C LEU A 686 -7.82 -27.48 0.73
N PRO A 687 -7.03 -27.09 -0.29
CA PRO A 687 -7.08 -25.73 -0.82
C PRO A 687 -8.49 -25.37 -1.30
N ALA A 688 -8.96 -24.17 -0.96
CA ALA A 688 -10.27 -23.67 -1.34
C ALA A 688 -10.37 -23.37 -2.85
N ALA A 689 -9.25 -22.98 -3.47
CA ALA A 689 -9.08 -22.86 -4.91
C ALA A 689 -7.59 -22.84 -5.28
N ILE A 690 -7.28 -23.22 -6.51
CA ILE A 690 -5.95 -23.04 -7.13
C ILE A 690 -6.17 -22.39 -8.49
N VAL A 691 -5.63 -21.19 -8.72
CA VAL A 691 -5.89 -20.40 -9.94
C VAL A 691 -4.60 -19.87 -10.55
N ALA A 692 -4.28 -20.32 -11.76
CA ALA A 692 -3.16 -19.87 -12.57
C ALA A 692 -3.63 -18.83 -13.62
N CYS A 693 -3.14 -17.60 -13.47
CA CYS A 693 -3.34 -16.49 -14.41
C CYS A 693 -2.15 -16.40 -15.36
N VAL A 694 -2.38 -16.64 -16.66
CA VAL A 694 -1.30 -16.90 -17.63
C VAL A 694 -1.44 -16.09 -18.92
N PRO A 695 -0.33 -15.70 -19.58
CA PRO A 695 -0.40 -15.09 -20.90
C PRO A 695 -0.93 -16.08 -21.94
N LYS A 696 -1.62 -15.59 -22.96
CA LYS A 696 -1.96 -16.39 -24.16
C LYS A 696 -0.75 -16.61 -25.08
N LYS A 697 0.23 -15.70 -25.02
CA LYS A 697 1.45 -15.74 -25.83
C LYS A 697 2.67 -15.29 -25.04
N VAL A 698 3.80 -15.98 -25.24
CA VAL A 698 5.11 -15.62 -24.71
C VAL A 698 6.02 -15.19 -25.86
N HIS A 699 6.97 -14.29 -25.59
CA HIS A 699 8.06 -14.02 -26.53
C HIS A 699 9.23 -14.95 -26.21
N ILE A 700 9.62 -15.80 -27.16
CA ILE A 700 10.83 -16.61 -27.08
C ILE A 700 11.91 -15.94 -27.93
N ASP A 701 13.04 -15.61 -27.31
CA ASP A 701 14.13 -14.87 -27.98
C ASP A 701 14.65 -15.64 -29.21
N GLY A 702 14.68 -14.97 -30.35
CA GLY A 702 15.05 -15.56 -31.66
C GLY A 702 13.92 -16.28 -32.40
N VAL A 703 12.79 -16.58 -31.76
CA VAL A 703 11.60 -17.20 -32.38
C VAL A 703 10.45 -16.21 -32.56
N GLY A 704 10.26 -15.29 -31.61
CA GLY A 704 9.18 -14.30 -31.61
C GLY A 704 8.04 -14.68 -30.67
N GLU A 705 6.81 -14.23 -30.97
CA GLU A 705 5.62 -14.64 -30.20
C GLU A 705 5.23 -16.10 -30.50
N THR A 706 5.08 -16.89 -29.46
CA THR A 706 4.57 -18.27 -29.49
C THR A 706 3.37 -18.40 -28.54
N GLU A 707 2.43 -19.28 -28.85
CA GLU A 707 1.30 -19.56 -27.94
C GLU A 707 1.78 -20.25 -26.66
N PHE A 708 1.24 -19.85 -25.52
CA PHE A 708 1.54 -20.49 -24.24
C PHE A 708 0.56 -21.62 -23.99
N MET A 709 1.06 -22.82 -23.77
CA MET A 709 0.24 -23.99 -23.41
C MET A 709 0.65 -24.47 -22.02
N ILE A 710 -0.35 -24.75 -21.20
CA ILE A 710 -0.24 -25.21 -19.82
C ILE A 710 -1.52 -25.96 -19.45
N SER A 711 -1.39 -27.04 -18.70
CA SER A 711 -2.50 -27.88 -18.23
C SER A 711 -2.56 -27.99 -16.71
N SER A 712 -3.72 -28.41 -16.19
CA SER A 712 -3.96 -28.60 -14.77
C SER A 712 -3.07 -29.70 -14.16
N ASP A 713 -2.82 -30.76 -14.95
CA ASP A 713 -1.98 -31.88 -14.58
C ASP A 713 -0.51 -31.46 -14.44
N GLU A 714 0.01 -30.61 -15.34
CA GLU A 714 1.37 -30.06 -15.25
C GLU A 714 1.55 -29.14 -14.03
N ILE A 715 0.53 -28.39 -13.64
CA ILE A 715 0.55 -27.57 -12.42
C ILE A 715 0.61 -28.48 -11.19
N THR A 716 -0.22 -29.51 -11.15
CA THR A 716 -0.26 -30.50 -10.06
C THR A 716 1.08 -31.23 -9.93
N ALA A 717 1.66 -31.69 -11.05
CA ALA A 717 2.97 -32.32 -11.08
C ALA A 717 4.12 -31.38 -10.66
N ALA A 718 4.01 -30.06 -10.92
CA ALA A 718 4.99 -29.09 -10.44
C ALA A 718 4.93 -28.90 -8.91
N ILE A 719 3.72 -28.94 -8.32
CA ILE A 719 3.54 -28.96 -6.85
C ILE A 719 4.13 -30.24 -6.27
N GLU A 720 3.74 -31.41 -6.80
CA GLU A 720 4.26 -32.72 -6.35
C GLU A 720 5.79 -32.83 -6.45
N SER A 721 6.40 -32.24 -7.48
CA SER A 721 7.87 -32.19 -7.61
C SER A 721 8.53 -31.39 -6.48
N GLY A 722 7.87 -30.35 -5.98
CA GLY A 722 8.28 -29.62 -4.77
C GLY A 722 8.02 -30.39 -3.47
N LEU A 723 7.04 -31.30 -3.44
CA LEU A 723 6.80 -32.20 -2.30
C LEU A 723 7.83 -33.32 -2.19
N GLN A 724 8.45 -33.74 -3.29
CA GLN A 724 9.37 -34.88 -3.36
C GLN A 724 10.86 -34.51 -3.17
N GLU A 725 11.25 -33.25 -3.37
CA GLU A 725 12.64 -32.82 -3.21
C GLU A 725 13.09 -32.83 -1.73
N PRO A 726 14.30 -33.30 -1.40
CA PRO A 726 14.84 -33.20 -0.03
C PRO A 726 14.95 -31.75 0.45
N ILE A 727 14.72 -31.56 1.75
CA ILE A 727 14.83 -30.30 2.47
C ILE A 727 15.96 -30.40 3.50
N GLU A 728 16.71 -29.32 3.67
CA GLU A 728 17.84 -29.21 4.62
C GLU A 728 17.65 -27.99 5.52
N ALA A 729 18.17 -28.04 6.74
CA ALA A 729 18.01 -26.99 7.75
C ALA A 729 18.61 -25.64 7.33
N GLU A 730 18.23 -24.56 8.04
CA GLU A 730 18.80 -23.23 7.87
C GLU A 730 20.06 -23.07 8.76
N PRO A 731 21.24 -22.73 8.22
CA PRO A 731 22.33 -22.22 9.05
C PRO A 731 21.96 -20.82 9.55
N GLU A 732 22.04 -20.58 10.86
CA GLU A 732 21.64 -19.30 11.45
C GLU A 732 22.56 -18.15 11.00
N LEU A 733 21.97 -17.08 10.49
CA LEU A 733 22.69 -15.92 9.95
C LEU A 733 23.07 -14.94 11.07
N GLU A 734 24.38 -14.75 11.29
CA GLU A 734 24.89 -13.71 12.19
C GLU A 734 24.61 -12.31 11.63
N VAL A 735 23.80 -11.54 12.36
CA VAL A 735 23.44 -10.16 11.99
C VAL A 735 24.44 -9.18 12.61
N PRO A 736 25.07 -8.27 11.84
CA PRO A 736 25.96 -7.26 12.39
C PRO A 736 25.21 -6.27 13.29
N LYS A 737 25.89 -5.76 14.32
CA LYS A 737 25.39 -4.69 15.20
C LYS A 737 25.72 -3.29 14.69
N GLU A 738 26.86 -3.17 14.03
CA GLU A 738 27.40 -1.96 13.38
C GLU A 738 27.95 -2.41 12.01
N LEU A 739 27.81 -1.57 10.97
CA LEU A 739 28.40 -1.82 9.64
C LEU A 739 29.80 -1.20 9.52
N ILE A 740 30.11 -0.21 10.35
CA ILE A 740 31.42 0.44 10.44
C ILE A 740 31.81 0.43 11.91
N SER A 741 32.88 -0.28 12.27
CA SER A 741 33.30 -0.33 13.67
C SER A 741 33.81 1.01 14.17
N SER A 742 33.64 1.28 15.46
CA SER A 742 34.14 2.51 16.09
C SER A 742 35.64 2.76 15.81
N SER A 743 36.46 1.70 15.75
CA SER A 743 37.88 1.78 15.39
C SER A 743 38.14 2.12 13.92
N GLN A 744 37.33 1.62 12.98
CA GLN A 744 37.40 2.01 11.56
C GLN A 744 36.98 3.47 11.37
N LEU A 745 35.98 3.93 12.13
CA LEU A 745 35.51 5.31 12.10
C LEU A 745 36.59 6.28 12.60
N GLU A 746 37.34 5.92 13.66
CA GLU A 746 38.50 6.69 14.11
C GLU A 746 39.62 6.77 13.07
N GLU A 747 39.95 5.65 12.39
CA GLU A 747 40.94 5.61 11.31
C GLU A 747 40.53 6.52 10.13
N LEU A 748 39.27 6.42 9.69
CA LEU A 748 38.71 7.28 8.64
C LEU A 748 38.76 8.77 9.01
N ARG A 749 38.47 9.14 10.27
CA ARG A 749 38.57 10.52 10.76
C ARG A 749 40.02 11.01 10.79
N LEU A 750 40.98 10.17 11.17
CA LEU A 750 42.41 10.51 11.14
C LEU A 750 42.94 10.69 9.71
N GLN A 751 42.47 9.86 8.76
CA GLN A 751 42.82 9.90 7.35
C GLN A 751 42.23 11.12 6.63
N HIS A 752 40.91 11.33 6.73
CA HIS A 752 40.18 12.33 5.95
C HIS A 752 40.03 13.69 6.63
N ARG A 753 40.16 13.75 7.96
CA ARG A 753 40.11 14.98 8.78
C ARG A 753 38.94 15.91 8.44
N PRO A 754 37.68 15.42 8.50
CA PRO A 754 36.51 16.18 8.09
C PRO A 754 36.28 17.46 8.91
N PHE A 755 35.89 18.54 8.22
CA PHE A 755 35.46 19.80 8.85
C PHE A 755 34.44 20.56 7.98
N PHE A 756 33.75 21.54 8.59
CA PHE A 756 32.81 22.42 7.87
C PHE A 756 33.51 23.62 7.22
N VAL A 757 33.17 23.88 5.96
CA VAL A 757 33.73 24.93 5.10
C VAL A 757 32.72 26.09 4.97
N PRO A 758 33.14 27.35 4.73
CA PRO A 758 32.22 28.45 4.46
C PRO A 758 31.35 28.19 3.23
N LEU A 759 30.05 28.49 3.34
CA LEU A 759 29.05 28.22 2.29
C LEU A 759 29.24 29.07 1.01
N ARG A 760 30.01 30.16 1.09
CA ARG A 760 30.37 31.02 -0.06
C ARG A 760 31.77 31.60 0.13
N SER A 761 32.48 31.80 -0.97
CA SER A 761 33.86 32.31 -0.97
C SER A 761 33.99 33.79 -0.59
N ASP A 762 32.88 34.53 -0.52
CA ASP A 762 32.82 35.97 -0.21
C ASP A 762 32.50 36.28 1.26
N VAL A 763 31.96 35.32 2.03
CA VAL A 763 31.62 35.51 3.45
C VAL A 763 32.00 34.27 4.27
N ASN A 764 32.75 34.47 5.36
CA ASN A 764 33.28 33.40 6.21
C ASN A 764 32.22 32.76 7.14
N ILE A 765 31.06 32.40 6.59
CA ILE A 765 29.91 31.82 7.29
C ILE A 765 29.88 30.30 7.03
N THR A 766 30.17 29.52 8.07
CA THR A 766 30.16 28.04 8.05
C THR A 766 28.82 27.43 8.49
N LYS A 767 27.86 28.26 8.95
CA LYS A 767 26.49 27.87 9.29
C LYS A 767 25.54 28.95 8.78
N LEU A 768 24.66 28.62 7.84
CA LEU A 768 23.50 29.48 7.55
C LEU A 768 22.29 28.88 8.25
N TYR A 769 21.60 29.65 9.08
CA TYR A 769 20.34 29.26 9.70
C TYR A 769 19.24 30.21 9.22
N ASP A 770 18.23 29.66 8.56
CA ASP A 770 17.04 30.41 8.16
C ASP A 770 16.01 30.43 9.29
N GLN A 771 15.64 31.63 9.71
CA GLN A 771 14.66 31.85 10.78
C GLN A 771 13.21 31.62 10.33
N GLU A 772 12.90 31.71 9.03
CA GLU A 772 11.55 31.49 8.52
C GLU A 772 11.24 29.99 8.34
N THR A 773 12.16 29.23 7.74
CA THR A 773 11.96 27.77 7.55
C THR A 773 12.48 26.91 8.71
N GLY A 774 13.40 27.41 9.53
CA GLY A 774 14.08 26.64 10.59
C GLY A 774 15.13 25.66 10.07
N ILE A 775 15.65 25.88 8.85
CA ILE A 775 16.66 25.02 8.22
C ILE A 775 18.07 25.55 8.53
N THR A 776 18.96 24.65 8.95
CA THR A 776 20.42 24.88 8.92
C THR A 776 21.00 24.35 7.62
N GLN A 777 21.91 25.10 7.01
CA GLN A 777 22.77 24.67 5.90
C GLN A 777 24.24 24.62 6.34
N ARG A 778 24.95 23.59 5.88
CA ARG A 778 26.39 23.32 6.08
C ARG A 778 27.02 22.87 4.75
N LEU A 779 28.35 23.05 4.64
CA LEU A 779 29.17 22.50 3.56
C LEU A 779 30.34 21.72 4.17
N LEU A 780 30.56 20.49 3.74
CA LEU A 780 31.67 19.65 4.20
C LEU A 780 32.95 19.87 3.38
N SER A 781 34.10 19.53 3.97
CA SER A 781 35.43 19.63 3.35
C SER A 781 35.64 18.75 2.11
N ASN A 782 34.79 17.75 1.88
CA ASN A 782 34.73 16.95 0.64
C ASN A 782 33.73 17.50 -0.41
N GLY A 783 33.08 18.63 -0.13
CA GLY A 783 32.18 19.34 -1.03
C GLY A 783 30.69 19.00 -0.90
N ILE A 784 30.31 18.02 -0.06
CA ILE A 784 28.90 17.65 0.15
C ILE A 784 28.14 18.80 0.84
N SER A 785 27.03 19.24 0.26
CA SER A 785 26.10 20.16 0.92
C SER A 785 25.18 19.38 1.86
N VAL A 786 24.96 19.90 3.07
CA VAL A 786 24.10 19.26 4.06
C VAL A 786 23.10 20.26 4.62
N ASN A 787 21.82 19.95 4.48
CA ASN A 787 20.70 20.70 5.04
C ASN A 787 20.11 19.88 6.18
N TYR A 788 19.84 20.49 7.34
CA TYR A 788 19.10 19.80 8.39
C TYR A 788 18.07 20.70 9.09
N LYS A 789 16.99 20.10 9.57
CA LYS A 789 15.94 20.75 10.36
C LYS A 789 15.52 19.88 11.53
N ILE A 790 15.71 20.40 12.74
CA ILE A 790 15.19 19.77 13.95
C ILE A 790 13.67 20.01 13.97
N SER A 791 12.88 18.94 14.08
CA SER A 791 11.41 19.00 14.09
C SER A 791 10.85 18.03 15.14
N LYS A 792 9.88 18.51 15.93
CA LYS A 792 9.18 17.71 16.95
C LYS A 792 7.76 17.30 16.52
N SER A 793 7.50 17.32 15.21
CA SER A 793 6.22 16.90 14.59
C SER A 793 5.98 15.40 14.73
N GLU A 794 7.05 14.62 14.61
CA GLU A 794 7.10 13.19 14.83
C GLU A 794 8.17 12.92 15.90
N SER A 795 7.79 12.33 17.02
CA SER A 795 8.71 12.10 18.13
C SER A 795 9.61 10.90 17.87
N LYS A 796 10.92 11.03 18.12
CA LYS A 796 11.93 9.95 17.95
C LYS A 796 12.06 9.35 16.53
N THR A 797 11.62 10.03 15.46
CA THR A 797 11.88 9.61 14.07
C THR A 797 12.87 10.54 13.37
N GLY A 798 13.41 10.07 12.24
CA GLY A 798 14.15 10.89 11.30
C GLY A 798 13.96 10.42 9.86
N VAL A 799 14.02 11.38 8.93
CA VAL A 799 14.05 11.16 7.48
C VAL A 799 15.32 11.82 6.94
N MET A 800 16.12 11.06 6.19
CA MET A 800 17.31 11.53 5.48
C MET A 800 17.15 11.27 3.99
N ARG A 801 17.45 12.27 3.15
CA ARG A 801 17.41 12.15 1.70
C ARG A 801 18.70 12.65 1.08
N LEU A 802 19.42 11.78 0.39
CA LEU A 802 20.49 12.15 -0.54
C LEU A 802 19.88 12.42 -1.92
N ILE A 803 20.25 13.55 -2.52
CA ILE A 803 19.95 13.90 -3.91
C ILE A 803 21.28 14.08 -4.66
N VAL A 804 21.40 13.48 -5.83
CA VAL A 804 22.60 13.54 -6.69
C VAL A 804 22.22 14.07 -8.07
N GLY A 805 22.81 15.19 -8.48
CA GLY A 805 22.42 15.88 -9.72
C GLY A 805 22.84 15.16 -11.00
N GLY A 806 21.91 15.05 -11.97
CA GLY A 806 22.18 14.58 -13.33
C GLY A 806 21.14 13.60 -13.86
N GLY A 807 20.72 12.63 -13.03
CA GLY A 807 19.68 11.65 -13.34
C GLY A 807 19.91 10.95 -14.69
N ARG A 808 18.83 10.69 -15.43
CA ARG A 808 18.88 10.19 -16.81
C ARG A 808 19.28 11.27 -17.84
N ALA A 809 19.09 12.56 -17.54
CA ALA A 809 19.49 13.64 -18.45
C ALA A 809 21.00 13.66 -18.71
N ALA A 810 21.80 13.19 -17.75
CA ALA A 810 23.25 13.02 -17.86
C ALA A 810 23.70 11.85 -18.77
N GLU A 811 22.79 11.02 -19.29
CA GLU A 811 23.13 9.93 -20.22
C GLU A 811 23.66 10.47 -21.57
N GLY A 812 24.70 9.84 -22.10
CA GLY A 812 25.22 10.07 -23.46
C GLY A 812 24.45 9.29 -24.53
N SER A 813 24.77 9.52 -25.81
CA SER A 813 24.07 8.87 -26.94
C SER A 813 24.14 7.33 -26.90
N GLU A 814 25.27 6.80 -26.43
CA GLU A 814 25.57 5.37 -26.34
C GLU A 814 25.20 4.75 -24.98
N SER A 815 24.84 5.56 -23.97
CA SER A 815 24.57 5.11 -22.60
C SER A 815 23.10 5.28 -22.19
N LYS A 816 22.18 5.20 -23.15
CA LYS A 816 20.73 5.33 -22.92
C LYS A 816 20.20 4.20 -22.04
N GLY A 817 19.52 4.57 -20.96
CA GLY A 817 19.03 3.64 -19.94
C GLY A 817 20.11 3.13 -18.98
N SER A 818 21.37 3.57 -19.09
CA SER A 818 22.44 3.11 -18.19
C SER A 818 22.27 3.55 -16.75
N VAL A 819 21.67 4.73 -16.51
CA VAL A 819 21.46 5.25 -15.15
C VAL A 819 20.30 4.51 -14.49
N ILE A 820 19.17 4.36 -15.17
CA ILE A 820 17.99 3.69 -14.60
C ILE A 820 18.25 2.19 -14.35
N VAL A 821 18.93 1.49 -15.26
CA VAL A 821 19.36 0.11 -15.04
C VAL A 821 20.44 0.03 -13.96
N GLY A 822 21.38 0.98 -13.89
CA GLY A 822 22.45 0.99 -12.90
C GLY A 822 21.96 1.25 -11.47
N VAL A 823 21.07 2.22 -11.28
CA VAL A 823 20.47 2.51 -9.98
C VAL A 823 19.63 1.32 -9.48
N ARG A 824 18.89 0.68 -10.40
CA ARG A 824 18.19 -0.58 -10.10
C ARG A 824 19.16 -1.74 -9.80
N THR A 825 20.27 -1.87 -10.52
CA THR A 825 21.33 -2.86 -10.26
C THR A 825 21.91 -2.71 -8.85
N LEU A 826 22.17 -1.47 -8.42
CA LEU A 826 22.68 -1.18 -7.07
C LEU A 826 21.66 -1.52 -5.98
N SER A 827 20.39 -1.14 -6.19
CA SER A 827 19.27 -1.49 -5.31
C SER A 827 19.05 -3.01 -5.20
N GLU A 828 19.18 -3.74 -6.31
CA GLU A 828 19.05 -5.21 -6.32
C GLU A 828 20.29 -5.97 -5.85
N GLY A 829 21.46 -5.33 -5.89
CA GLY A 829 22.70 -5.87 -5.32
C GLY A 829 22.60 -5.93 -3.79
N GLY A 830 22.21 -4.83 -3.15
CA GLY A 830 22.00 -4.73 -1.70
C GLY A 830 23.23 -5.02 -0.83
N ARG A 831 24.39 -5.25 -1.43
CA ARG A 831 25.61 -5.76 -0.78
C ARG A 831 26.63 -4.64 -0.61
N VAL A 832 27.12 -4.43 0.62
CA VAL A 832 28.12 -3.43 0.96
C VAL A 832 29.29 -4.00 1.76
N GLY A 833 30.51 -3.66 1.35
CA GLY A 833 31.74 -4.16 1.97
C GLY A 833 31.77 -5.69 2.07
N ASN A 834 32.11 -6.22 3.25
CA ASN A 834 32.17 -7.66 3.47
C ASN A 834 30.80 -8.30 3.69
N PHE A 835 29.80 -7.53 4.13
CA PHE A 835 28.48 -8.03 4.48
C PHE A 835 27.72 -8.57 3.26
N SER A 836 26.90 -9.58 3.49
CA SER A 836 25.97 -10.10 2.48
C SER A 836 24.70 -9.25 2.41
N ARG A 837 23.88 -9.43 1.35
CA ARG A 837 22.59 -8.70 1.23
C ARG A 837 21.67 -9.05 2.40
N GLU A 838 21.67 -10.32 2.78
CA GLU A 838 20.94 -10.91 3.90
C GLU A 838 21.25 -10.17 5.21
N GLN A 839 22.53 -9.93 5.49
CA GLN A 839 22.98 -9.25 6.69
C GLN A 839 22.60 -7.76 6.69
N VAL A 840 22.62 -7.10 5.52
CA VAL A 840 22.21 -5.69 5.37
C VAL A 840 20.69 -5.54 5.56
N GLU A 841 19.88 -6.43 4.98
CA GLU A 841 18.42 -6.41 5.17
C GLU A 841 18.05 -6.67 6.65
N LEU A 842 18.71 -7.62 7.32
CA LEU A 842 18.51 -7.86 8.76
C LEU A 842 19.00 -6.71 9.64
N PHE A 843 20.10 -6.05 9.29
CA PHE A 843 20.59 -4.85 9.96
C PHE A 843 19.58 -3.70 9.86
N CYS A 844 18.97 -3.50 8.69
CA CYS A 844 17.90 -2.52 8.50
C CYS A 844 16.67 -2.83 9.36
N VAL A 845 16.21 -4.09 9.39
CA VAL A 845 15.06 -4.51 10.22
C VAL A 845 15.33 -4.28 11.71
N ASN A 846 16.51 -4.64 12.21
CA ASN A 846 16.87 -4.49 13.64
C ASN A 846 16.84 -3.03 14.13
N HIS A 847 17.15 -2.07 13.25
CA HIS A 847 17.21 -0.63 13.54
C HIS A 847 15.97 0.15 13.06
N LEU A 848 14.97 -0.55 12.51
CA LEU A 848 13.78 0.03 11.87
C LEU A 848 14.13 1.08 10.80
N ILE A 849 15.07 0.72 9.91
CA ILE A 849 15.48 1.52 8.76
C ILE A 849 14.74 1.03 7.51
N ASN A 850 14.01 1.93 6.86
CA ASN A 850 13.52 1.75 5.49
C ASN A 850 14.40 2.59 4.56
N CYS A 851 14.93 1.99 3.49
CA CYS A 851 15.80 2.65 2.51
C CYS A 851 15.30 2.39 1.09
N SER A 852 15.05 3.45 0.33
CA SER A 852 14.70 3.40 -1.09
C SER A 852 15.72 4.14 -1.95
N LEU A 853 15.97 3.62 -3.15
CA LEU A 853 16.94 4.15 -4.11
C LEU A 853 16.29 4.21 -5.50
N GLU A 854 16.17 5.42 -6.04
CA GLU A 854 15.43 5.71 -7.28
C GLU A 854 16.19 6.68 -8.18
N SER A 855 15.84 6.73 -9.47
CA SER A 855 16.38 7.69 -10.44
C SER A 855 15.29 8.36 -11.24
N THR A 856 15.30 9.68 -11.29
CA THR A 856 14.45 10.49 -12.16
C THR A 856 15.24 10.95 -13.40
N GLU A 857 14.57 11.71 -14.26
CA GLU A 857 15.16 12.43 -15.37
C GLU A 857 16.28 13.38 -14.91
N GLU A 858 16.16 13.99 -13.72
CA GLU A 858 17.03 15.10 -13.28
C GLU A 858 18.01 14.73 -12.15
N PHE A 859 17.71 13.70 -11.34
CA PHE A 859 18.52 13.32 -10.19
C PHE A 859 18.47 11.82 -9.86
N ILE A 860 19.45 11.34 -9.10
CA ILE A 860 19.37 10.07 -8.37
C ILE A 860 19.02 10.41 -6.92
N CYS A 861 18.08 9.68 -6.31
CA CYS A 861 17.58 9.93 -4.97
C CYS A 861 17.74 8.68 -4.10
N MET A 862 18.18 8.86 -2.86
CA MET A 862 18.18 7.80 -1.85
C MET A 862 17.49 8.34 -0.59
N GLU A 863 16.36 7.76 -0.20
CA GLU A 863 15.60 8.15 1.00
C GLU A 863 15.74 7.08 2.08
N PHE A 864 16.05 7.51 3.29
CA PHE A 864 16.08 6.73 4.52
C PHE A 864 15.01 7.24 5.47
N ARG A 865 14.25 6.33 6.06
CA ARG A 865 13.41 6.59 7.24
C ARG A 865 13.91 5.70 8.36
N PHE A 866 14.14 6.28 9.53
CA PHE A 866 14.77 5.60 10.66
C PHE A 866 14.21 6.09 12.00
N THR A 867 14.40 5.30 13.04
CA THR A 867 14.11 5.73 14.42
C THR A 867 15.36 6.28 15.10
N LEU A 868 15.17 7.18 16.07
CA LEU A 868 16.24 7.73 16.91
C LEU A 868 16.55 6.82 18.13
N ARG A 869 15.87 5.68 18.24
CA ARG A 869 16.11 4.63 19.25
C ARG A 869 17.30 3.77 18.81
N ASP A 870 17.99 3.14 19.76
CA ASP A 870 19.02 2.12 19.53
C ASP A 870 20.10 2.51 18.49
N ASN A 871 20.45 3.80 18.42
CA ASN A 871 21.35 4.39 17.41
C ASN A 871 20.88 4.26 15.93
N GLY A 872 19.59 4.07 15.66
CA GLY A 872 19.04 3.92 14.29
C GLY A 872 19.42 5.06 13.32
N MET A 873 19.63 6.28 13.82
CA MET A 873 20.22 7.37 13.04
C MET A 873 21.66 7.07 12.58
N ARG A 874 22.54 6.65 13.51
CA ARG A 874 23.93 6.27 13.17
C ARG A 874 23.93 5.10 12.18
N ALA A 875 23.10 4.09 12.42
CA ALA A 875 22.94 2.94 11.52
C ALA A 875 22.49 3.35 10.09
N ALA A 876 21.63 4.36 9.95
CA ALA A 876 21.26 4.90 8.64
C ALA A 876 22.41 5.68 7.97
N PHE A 877 23.20 6.45 8.73
CA PHE A 877 24.40 7.12 8.24
C PHE A 877 25.53 6.13 7.87
N GLU A 878 25.71 5.05 8.62
CA GLU A 878 26.62 3.94 8.32
C GLU A 878 26.26 3.27 7.00
N LEU A 879 24.98 2.91 6.81
CA LEU A 879 24.52 2.31 5.57
C LEU A 879 24.72 3.25 4.37
N LEU A 880 24.44 4.55 4.54
CA LEU A 880 24.71 5.54 3.50
C LEU A 880 26.21 5.63 3.15
N HIS A 881 27.10 5.74 4.14
CA HIS A 881 28.54 5.72 3.92
C HIS A 881 29.00 4.43 3.19
N MET A 882 28.49 3.28 3.64
CA MET A 882 28.83 1.97 3.07
C MET A 882 28.35 1.80 1.62
N VAL A 883 27.22 2.39 1.22
CA VAL A 883 26.78 2.38 -0.19
C VAL A 883 27.64 3.35 -1.04
N LEU A 884 28.05 4.49 -0.49
CA LEU A 884 28.88 5.48 -1.19
C LEU A 884 30.31 4.96 -1.45
N GLU A 885 30.99 4.44 -0.42
CA GLU A 885 32.39 4.00 -0.51
C GLU A 885 32.56 2.52 -0.91
N HIS A 886 31.62 1.65 -0.51
CA HIS A 886 31.84 0.19 -0.46
C HIS A 886 30.70 -0.62 -1.13
N SER A 887 29.95 -0.02 -2.05
CA SER A 887 28.93 -0.73 -2.85
C SER A 887 29.52 -1.81 -3.77
N ILE A 888 29.00 -3.03 -3.63
CA ILE A 888 29.35 -4.15 -4.51
C ILE A 888 28.31 -4.27 -5.62
N TRP A 889 28.81 -4.31 -6.86
CA TRP A 889 28.03 -4.42 -8.07
C TRP A 889 28.11 -5.87 -8.58
N LEU A 890 26.96 -6.53 -8.75
CA LEU A 890 26.86 -7.95 -9.09
C LEU A 890 26.28 -8.11 -10.51
N ASP A 891 26.92 -8.94 -11.34
CA ASP A 891 26.40 -9.27 -12.69
C ASP A 891 24.97 -9.81 -12.64
N ASP A 892 24.68 -10.65 -11.65
CA ASP A 892 23.37 -11.22 -11.36
C ASP A 892 22.28 -10.15 -11.18
N ALA A 893 22.56 -9.11 -10.38
CA ALA A 893 21.63 -7.99 -10.15
C ALA A 893 21.48 -7.10 -11.38
N PHE A 894 22.50 -7.02 -12.23
CA PHE A 894 22.45 -6.31 -13.51
C PHE A 894 21.61 -7.06 -14.55
N ASP A 895 21.76 -8.38 -14.65
CA ASP A 895 20.99 -9.21 -15.58
C ASP A 895 19.49 -9.16 -15.24
N ARG A 896 19.11 -9.21 -13.95
CA ARG A 896 17.73 -8.99 -13.48
C ARG A 896 17.22 -7.57 -13.78
N ALA A 897 17.96 -6.54 -13.37
CA ALA A 897 17.59 -5.14 -13.63
C ALA A 897 17.38 -4.88 -15.13
N ARG A 898 18.24 -5.42 -16.00
CA ARG A 898 18.08 -5.33 -17.46
C ARG A 898 16.84 -6.10 -17.94
N GLN A 899 16.57 -7.29 -17.41
CA GLN A 899 15.40 -8.09 -17.78
C GLN A 899 14.08 -7.42 -17.36
N LEU A 900 14.05 -6.74 -16.22
CA LEU A 900 12.92 -5.92 -15.76
C LEU A 900 12.57 -4.82 -16.78
N TYR A 901 13.53 -4.03 -17.23
CA TYR A 901 13.27 -2.98 -18.24
C TYR A 901 12.96 -3.56 -19.64
N LEU A 902 13.48 -4.74 -19.98
CA LEU A 902 13.05 -5.47 -21.18
C LEU A 902 11.58 -5.92 -21.10
N SER A 903 11.14 -6.40 -19.93
CA SER A 903 9.73 -6.69 -19.62
C SER A 903 8.87 -5.43 -19.75
N TYR A 904 9.29 -4.31 -19.17
CA TYR A 904 8.59 -3.02 -19.26
C TYR A 904 8.44 -2.55 -20.71
N TYR A 905 9.50 -2.59 -21.52
CA TYR A 905 9.43 -2.22 -22.94
C TYR A 905 8.46 -3.12 -23.71
N ARG A 906 8.45 -4.44 -23.42
CA ARG A 906 7.49 -5.42 -23.97
C ARG A 906 6.05 -5.19 -23.48
N SER A 907 5.85 -4.55 -22.31
CA SER A 907 4.52 -4.21 -21.76
C SER A 907 3.80 -3.08 -22.51
N ILE A 908 4.55 -2.14 -23.10
CA ILE A 908 4.02 -0.89 -23.68
C ILE A 908 2.84 -1.11 -24.63
N PRO A 909 2.89 -2.00 -25.66
CA PRO A 909 1.76 -2.20 -26.56
C PRO A 909 0.54 -2.88 -25.94
N LYS A 910 0.65 -3.47 -24.74
CA LYS A 910 -0.47 -4.15 -24.05
C LYS A 910 -1.37 -3.21 -23.24
N SER A 911 -0.94 -1.97 -22.98
CA SER A 911 -1.78 -0.91 -22.41
C SER A 911 -1.97 0.22 -23.42
N LEU A 912 -3.22 0.58 -23.73
CA LEU A 912 -3.52 1.70 -24.63
C LEU A 912 -2.97 3.02 -24.10
N GLU A 913 -2.98 3.20 -22.78
CA GLU A 913 -2.41 4.37 -22.10
C GLU A 913 -0.88 4.41 -22.26
N ARG A 914 -0.17 3.34 -21.84
CA ARG A 914 1.30 3.26 -21.97
C ARG A 914 1.74 3.40 -23.44
N ALA A 915 1.05 2.75 -24.37
CA ALA A 915 1.31 2.87 -25.80
C ALA A 915 1.08 4.29 -26.34
N THR A 916 0.11 5.03 -25.81
CA THR A 916 -0.18 6.41 -26.21
C THR A 916 0.84 7.38 -25.60
N ALA A 917 1.13 7.24 -24.30
CA ALA A 917 2.13 8.03 -23.58
C ALA A 917 3.53 7.88 -24.20
N HIS A 918 3.99 6.65 -24.45
CA HIS A 918 5.28 6.39 -25.09
C HIS A 918 5.36 7.02 -26.50
N LYS A 919 4.32 6.87 -27.33
CA LYS A 919 4.28 7.49 -28.67
C LYS A 919 4.25 9.01 -28.61
N LEU A 920 3.52 9.59 -27.65
CA LEU A 920 3.43 11.04 -27.45
C LEU A 920 4.78 11.62 -27.00
N MET A 921 5.39 11.06 -25.95
CA MET A 921 6.70 11.48 -25.44
C MET A 921 7.79 11.36 -26.52
N LYS A 922 7.86 10.20 -27.22
CA LYS A 922 8.80 9.98 -28.33
C LYS A 922 8.60 10.98 -29.48
N ALA A 923 7.36 11.45 -29.73
CA ALA A 923 7.05 12.44 -30.75
C ALA A 923 7.32 13.90 -30.30
N MET A 924 7.14 14.22 -29.02
CA MET A 924 7.43 15.54 -28.43
C MET A 924 8.94 15.79 -28.31
N LEU A 925 9.68 14.78 -27.84
CA LEU A 925 11.11 14.87 -27.53
C LEU A 925 11.99 14.39 -28.70
N ASN A 926 11.46 14.49 -29.92
CA ASN A 926 12.15 14.25 -31.19
C ASN A 926 12.90 12.89 -31.29
N GLY A 927 12.44 11.86 -30.56
CA GLY A 927 13.06 10.54 -30.51
C GLY A 927 14.15 10.32 -29.45
N ASP A 928 14.37 11.27 -28.52
CA ASP A 928 15.30 11.08 -27.40
C ASP A 928 14.82 9.96 -26.45
N GLU A 929 15.68 8.98 -26.19
CA GLU A 929 15.33 7.81 -25.36
C GLU A 929 15.60 8.03 -23.85
N ARG A 930 16.23 9.15 -23.46
CA ARG A 930 16.49 9.51 -22.05
C ARG A 930 15.22 9.75 -21.23
N PHE A 931 14.10 10.00 -21.90
CA PHE A 931 12.82 10.47 -21.32
C PHE A 931 11.63 9.53 -21.66
N ILE A 932 11.95 8.31 -22.08
CA ILE A 932 11.00 7.20 -22.31
C ILE A 932 11.66 5.91 -21.80
N GLU A 933 10.94 4.79 -21.84
CA GLU A 933 11.53 3.48 -21.58
C GLU A 933 12.65 3.17 -22.60
N PRO A 934 13.85 2.74 -22.15
CA PRO A 934 14.95 2.37 -23.02
C PRO A 934 14.55 1.29 -24.04
N SER A 935 15.00 1.44 -25.30
CA SER A 935 14.72 0.44 -26.32
C SER A 935 15.46 -0.88 -26.06
N GLN A 936 14.92 -1.99 -26.58
CA GLN A 936 15.56 -3.32 -26.50
C GLN A 936 17.03 -3.28 -27.00
N GLN A 937 17.35 -2.47 -28.01
CA GLN A 937 18.71 -2.31 -28.50
C GLN A 937 19.61 -1.58 -27.50
N SER A 938 19.13 -0.48 -26.91
CA SER A 938 19.86 0.22 -25.85
C SER A 938 20.13 -0.70 -24.65
N LEU A 939 19.11 -1.45 -24.18
CA LEU A 939 19.24 -2.40 -23.06
C LEU A 939 20.22 -3.54 -23.36
N GLN A 940 20.24 -4.06 -24.60
CA GLN A 940 21.17 -5.12 -25.02
C GLN A 940 22.64 -4.64 -25.15
N ASN A 941 22.87 -3.34 -25.35
CA ASN A 941 24.21 -2.75 -25.41
C ASN A 941 24.82 -2.46 -24.03
N LEU A 942 24.03 -2.50 -22.94
CA LEU A 942 24.52 -2.23 -21.59
C LEU A 942 25.40 -3.36 -21.06
N THR A 943 26.36 -2.97 -20.21
CA THR A 943 27.26 -3.85 -19.44
C THR A 943 27.35 -3.37 -18.00
N LEU A 944 27.68 -4.27 -17.05
CA LEU A 944 27.82 -3.94 -15.63
C LEU A 944 28.76 -2.73 -15.41
N CYS A 945 29.90 -2.69 -16.08
CA CYS A 945 30.83 -1.55 -16.01
C CYS A 945 30.19 -0.25 -16.51
N SER A 946 29.52 -0.27 -17.68
CA SER A 946 28.90 0.94 -18.23
C SER A 946 27.79 1.52 -17.36
N VAL A 947 26.99 0.69 -16.67
CA VAL A 947 25.94 1.17 -15.77
C VAL A 947 26.52 1.63 -14.43
N LYS A 948 27.55 0.95 -13.92
CA LYS A 948 28.31 1.41 -12.74
C LYS A 948 28.95 2.77 -12.98
N ASP A 949 29.62 2.95 -14.11
CA ASP A 949 30.28 4.22 -14.45
C ASP A 949 29.27 5.36 -14.66
N ALA A 950 28.13 5.09 -15.31
CA ALA A 950 27.07 6.08 -15.53
C ALA A 950 26.39 6.55 -14.24
N VAL A 951 26.35 5.70 -13.21
CA VAL A 951 25.82 6.03 -11.88
C VAL A 951 26.91 6.68 -11.03
N MET A 952 28.03 6.00 -10.78
CA MET A 952 29.06 6.44 -9.82
C MET A 952 29.78 7.74 -10.27
N SER A 953 29.83 8.06 -11.57
CA SER A 953 30.33 9.37 -12.05
C SER A 953 29.41 10.57 -11.77
N GLN A 954 28.26 10.34 -11.12
CA GLN A 954 27.39 11.37 -10.56
C GLN A 954 27.62 11.58 -9.06
N PHE A 955 28.09 10.55 -8.34
CA PHE A 955 28.41 10.59 -6.90
C PHE A 955 29.75 11.32 -6.65
N VAL A 956 29.71 12.63 -6.82
CA VAL A 956 30.81 13.59 -6.61
C VAL A 956 30.36 14.57 -5.52
N GLY A 957 31.21 14.86 -4.53
CA GLY A 957 30.82 15.63 -3.33
C GLY A 957 30.04 16.92 -3.64
N GLY A 958 30.60 17.81 -4.47
CA GLY A 958 29.94 19.05 -4.91
C GLY A 958 28.75 18.89 -5.88
N ASN A 959 28.24 17.67 -6.07
CA ASN A 959 27.05 17.30 -6.84
C ASN A 959 26.06 16.46 -5.99
N MET A 960 26.34 16.32 -4.69
CA MET A 960 25.54 15.58 -3.71
C MET A 960 25.03 16.52 -2.62
N GLU A 961 23.72 16.49 -2.39
CA GLU A 961 23.06 17.21 -1.29
C GLU A 961 22.35 16.23 -0.37
N VAL A 962 22.61 16.30 0.95
CA VAL A 962 21.90 15.50 1.96
C VAL A 962 20.99 16.39 2.79
N SER A 963 19.70 16.09 2.80
CA SER A 963 18.69 16.77 3.62
C SER A 963 18.18 15.86 4.74
N VAL A 964 18.20 16.32 6.00
CA VAL A 964 17.80 15.52 7.18
C VAL A 964 16.79 16.25 8.07
N VAL A 965 15.70 15.57 8.46
CA VAL A 965 14.64 16.13 9.32
C VAL A 965 14.27 15.14 10.41
N GLY A 966 14.17 15.58 11.67
CA GLY A 966 13.81 14.70 12.80
C GLY A 966 13.97 15.33 14.18
N ASP A 967 13.68 14.55 15.22
CA ASP A 967 13.62 14.96 16.63
C ASP A 967 14.97 14.73 17.38
N PHE A 968 16.08 15.13 16.75
CA PHE A 968 17.46 14.96 17.25
C PHE A 968 18.07 16.27 17.79
N SER A 969 19.15 16.17 18.57
CA SER A 969 19.97 17.33 18.98
C SER A 969 20.86 17.84 17.83
N GLU A 970 21.32 19.09 17.91
CA GLU A 970 22.26 19.66 16.93
C GLU A 970 23.63 18.95 16.99
N GLU A 971 24.08 18.64 18.20
CA GLU A 971 25.34 17.96 18.48
C GLU A 971 25.34 16.52 17.95
N GLU A 972 24.22 15.80 18.09
CA GLU A 972 24.06 14.43 17.58
C GLU A 972 24.12 14.38 16.06
N ILE A 973 23.38 15.27 15.38
CA ILE A 973 23.34 15.29 13.90
C ILE A 973 24.65 15.82 13.31
N GLU A 974 25.26 16.87 13.88
CA GLU A 974 26.54 17.37 13.36
C GLU A 974 27.70 16.40 13.63
N SER A 975 27.67 15.59 14.70
CA SER A 975 28.59 14.45 14.83
C SER A 975 28.39 13.47 13.68
N CYS A 976 27.18 12.94 13.48
CA CYS A 976 26.92 11.94 12.43
C CYS A 976 27.28 12.44 11.02
N ILE A 977 27.03 13.73 10.73
CA ILE A 977 27.44 14.37 9.47
C ILE A 977 28.97 14.37 9.32
N VAL A 978 29.72 14.79 10.34
CA VAL A 978 31.20 14.82 10.30
C VAL A 978 31.79 13.42 10.27
N ASP A 979 31.23 12.50 11.05
CA ASP A 979 31.68 11.12 11.25
C ASP A 979 31.52 10.27 9.98
N TYR A 980 30.34 10.31 9.35
CA TYR A 980 30.00 9.42 8.24
C TYR A 980 29.94 10.10 6.87
N LEU A 981 29.44 11.34 6.75
CA LEU A 981 29.44 12.04 5.44
C LEU A 981 30.76 12.77 5.17
N GLY A 982 31.40 13.31 6.21
CA GLY A 982 32.69 14.00 6.10
C GLY A 982 33.86 13.07 5.73
N THR A 983 33.75 11.78 6.08
CA THR A 983 34.76 10.75 5.79
C THR A 983 34.63 10.12 4.41
N VAL A 984 33.54 10.37 3.67
CA VAL A 984 33.41 10.01 2.25
C VAL A 984 34.49 10.71 1.44
N ARG A 985 35.13 9.99 0.51
CA ARG A 985 36.29 10.46 -0.22
C ARG A 985 35.96 11.63 -1.14
N GLU A 986 36.94 12.51 -1.35
CA GLU A 986 36.86 13.55 -2.37
C GLU A 986 36.96 12.91 -3.76
N THR A 987 35.84 12.45 -4.30
CA THR A 987 35.71 11.99 -5.70
C THR A 987 35.92 13.18 -6.63
N ARG A 988 37.18 13.52 -6.91
CA ARG A 988 37.55 14.50 -7.93
C ARG A 988 37.05 14.01 -9.28
N GLY A 989 35.93 14.57 -9.74
CA GLY A 989 35.37 14.26 -11.05
C GLY A 989 36.43 14.45 -12.12
N SER A 990 36.60 13.45 -12.99
CA SER A 990 37.58 13.52 -14.09
C SER A 990 37.34 14.76 -14.95
N ASP A 991 38.40 15.42 -15.44
CA ASP A 991 38.34 16.62 -16.31
C ASP A 991 37.63 16.43 -17.67
N ARG A 992 36.94 15.29 -17.86
CA ARG A 992 35.83 15.16 -18.80
C ARG A 992 34.73 16.16 -18.43
N LYS A 993 34.75 17.34 -19.05
CA LYS A 993 33.57 18.20 -19.17
C LYS A 993 32.36 17.33 -19.54
N LYS A 994 31.34 17.28 -18.68
CA LYS A 994 30.08 16.59 -19.00
C LYS A 994 29.47 17.31 -20.22
N GLU A 995 29.48 16.65 -21.37
CA GLU A 995 28.88 17.19 -22.60
C GLU A 995 27.36 17.21 -22.44
N PHE A 996 26.83 18.36 -22.03
CA PHE A 996 25.39 18.54 -21.84
C PHE A 996 24.69 18.52 -23.21
N ASN A 997 24.10 17.37 -23.54
CA ASN A 997 23.25 17.21 -24.72
C ASN A 997 21.87 17.83 -24.44
N PRO A 998 21.55 19.02 -24.99
CA PRO A 998 20.33 19.74 -24.67
C PRO A 998 19.09 18.96 -25.15
N VAL A 999 17.97 19.12 -24.43
CA VAL A 999 16.71 18.47 -24.79
C VAL A 999 16.14 19.13 -26.06
N LEU A 1000 16.16 18.41 -27.16
CA LEU A 1000 15.66 18.88 -28.46
C LEU A 1000 14.18 18.55 -28.62
N PHE A 1001 13.32 19.45 -28.15
CA PHE A 1001 11.91 19.41 -28.46
C PHE A 1001 11.68 19.50 -29.98
N ARG A 1002 10.75 18.70 -30.49
CA ARG A 1002 10.41 18.72 -31.91
C ARG A 1002 9.85 20.10 -32.30
N PRO A 1003 10.42 20.80 -33.31
CA PRO A 1003 9.97 22.13 -33.69
C PRO A 1003 8.50 22.08 -34.15
N SER A 1004 7.73 23.10 -33.75
CA SER A 1004 6.31 23.17 -34.08
C SER A 1004 6.11 23.20 -35.60
N PRO A 1005 5.21 22.37 -36.16
CA PRO A 1005 4.91 22.43 -37.59
C PRO A 1005 4.39 23.82 -37.97
N SER A 1006 5.12 24.53 -38.83
CA SER A 1006 4.81 25.91 -39.25
C SER A 1006 3.48 26.08 -40.00
N LYS A 1007 2.72 25.00 -40.17
CA LYS A 1007 1.35 24.97 -40.72
C LYS A 1007 0.25 24.96 -39.65
N LEU A 1008 0.56 24.89 -38.35
CA LEU A 1008 -0.45 24.75 -37.28
C LEU A 1008 -1.25 26.02 -36.97
N HIS A 1009 -0.84 27.20 -37.47
CA HIS A 1009 -1.59 28.45 -37.30
C HIS A 1009 -2.96 28.49 -38.00
N SER A 1010 -3.32 27.50 -38.83
CA SER A 1010 -4.63 27.42 -39.50
C SER A 1010 -5.59 26.37 -38.92
N GLN A 1011 -5.24 25.66 -37.84
CA GLN A 1011 -6.15 24.76 -37.12
C GLN A 1011 -6.46 25.27 -35.70
N GLN A 1012 -7.10 26.44 -35.61
CA GLN A 1012 -7.63 26.99 -34.36
C GLN A 1012 -8.95 26.33 -33.91
N VAL A 1013 -9.13 25.04 -34.22
CA VAL A 1013 -10.23 24.18 -33.78
C VAL A 1013 -9.61 22.84 -33.34
N SER A 1014 -10.14 22.22 -32.30
CA SER A 1014 -9.67 20.99 -31.62
C SER A 1014 -8.60 21.14 -30.53
N ALA A 1015 -7.80 22.22 -30.49
CA ALA A 1015 -6.80 22.42 -29.41
C ALA A 1015 -7.42 22.48 -28.00
N LYS A 1016 -8.65 22.98 -27.87
CA LYS A 1016 -9.42 22.93 -26.60
C LYS A 1016 -9.66 21.50 -26.11
N LEU A 1017 -9.88 20.52 -27.01
CA LEU A 1017 -10.14 19.14 -26.59
C LEU A 1017 -8.90 18.49 -25.97
N ALA A 1018 -7.72 18.72 -26.56
CA ALA A 1018 -6.45 18.21 -26.05
C ALA A 1018 -6.05 18.87 -24.71
N PHE A 1019 -6.19 20.19 -24.59
CA PHE A 1019 -5.93 20.87 -23.31
C PHE A 1019 -6.97 20.52 -22.24
N SER A 1020 -8.26 20.35 -22.59
CA SER A 1020 -9.27 19.85 -21.66
C SER A 1020 -9.00 18.41 -21.25
N LEU A 1021 -8.53 17.53 -22.14
CA LEU A 1021 -8.10 16.18 -21.77
C LEU A 1021 -6.91 16.20 -20.80
N LEU A 1022 -5.88 17.03 -21.03
CA LEU A 1022 -4.79 17.20 -20.08
C LEU A 1022 -5.29 17.73 -18.72
N PHE A 1023 -6.15 18.75 -18.71
CA PHE A 1023 -6.68 19.32 -17.47
C PHE A 1023 -7.60 18.35 -16.72
N VAL A 1024 -8.39 17.55 -17.44
CA VAL A 1024 -9.23 16.49 -16.87
C VAL A 1024 -8.36 15.38 -16.29
N CYS A 1025 -7.34 14.89 -17.01
CA CYS A 1025 -6.42 13.88 -16.46
C CYS A 1025 -5.68 14.40 -15.21
N LEU A 1026 -5.22 15.66 -15.22
CA LEU A 1026 -4.52 16.26 -14.07
C LEU A 1026 -5.46 16.55 -12.88
N HIS A 1027 -6.72 16.91 -13.10
CA HIS A 1027 -7.69 17.06 -12.02
C HIS A 1027 -8.19 15.72 -11.46
N PHE A 1028 -8.41 14.70 -12.29
CA PHE A 1028 -8.76 13.36 -11.80
C PHE A 1028 -7.58 12.65 -11.12
N GLY A 1029 -6.34 12.89 -11.55
CA GLY A 1029 -5.14 12.47 -10.81
C GLY A 1029 -5.09 13.05 -9.38
N SER A 1030 -5.58 14.28 -9.19
CA SER A 1030 -5.73 14.93 -7.88
C SER A 1030 -7.03 14.58 -7.14
N TRP A 1031 -7.82 13.61 -7.62
CA TRP A 1031 -9.01 13.05 -6.94
C TRP A 1031 -8.82 11.59 -6.50
N ASN A 1032 -7.71 10.94 -6.87
CA ASN A 1032 -7.29 9.62 -6.36
C ASN A 1032 -6.16 9.77 -5.33
N ALA A 1033 -6.28 10.75 -4.41
CA ALA A 1033 -5.38 11.05 -3.30
C ALA A 1033 -6.14 11.80 -2.18
#